data_AF-A0A8J4V3Q1-F1
#
_entry.id   AF-A0A8J4V3Q1-F1
#
_cell.length_a   1.000
_cell.length_b   1.000
_cell.length_c   1.000
_cell.angle_alpha   90.00
_cell.angle_beta   90.00
_cell.angle_gamma   90.00
#
_symmetry.space_group_name_H-M   'P 1'
#
loop_
_entity.id
_entity.type
_entity.pdbx_description
1 polymer ?
#
loop_
_entity_poly.entity_id
_entity_poly.type
_entity_poly.pdbx_seq_one_letter_code
_entity_poly.pdbx_strand_id
1 'polypeptide(L)'
;MGKITFNNIFKIFIFLFFSILIFNIQSINCQFAPVLPGLINRNNPVIYKYVSVENGTDSSSCGSVNTPCLTLNYLFENGKVIRNQNTSIQLDQGVFNLYKMVNITGYLQVSIVGVANKTILQGPTRGFMVIATVFSIRNVHFRNFSINGSSELVPIFFPKIFEATFNDFLSYRYLTNAGGAFFLAASIVRFDNCQFSHCLAKNGGATFQISSNITYSGCYFFENSADAIGGAIAHGYGCSSQIENSTFISNNANQGGAVFFIGTRSRIKFSNFFYNYALTGGAIQIFNASFIGAVGCNFTQNLSDKLGGAVYIQNAFGLFSHSIYIENKSLVGGVFSVSDNAAIYVAFSIFRDNLSILGALLDTNSDLPMQFDGNFVENTKYLGEIQSMFSLSNARVSVMFKDNLIMNLNVTFFNANSLSILGVINSTFIECNGKIVNFYNQASAFFLNTKFINSTSLDSIIVLRNGATGYFYNCIFLRNKAVSIFVITNSADSLFYQNFFQECETTQELIILQNRYNMDIHFTTFRLNVGDTRGGVLFSDDTGKLQIYNSSFISNTCVSGCSIYYGANTLIASTCNTSHYCSNSFLNNFASNAGSVAYYSNNISCPIRTCDRCFSQNNTAIYGDLVNSVFHTFQIIEFITQVETNSDFSIKIMAMDRFKHVFRGSNAVRFTVHPCKEIYVTGVLSGTLYKNGLVTLHGLKANQFPGVSCNLTVTSDPQSQAVPLLIQIANCSDDRQAFKIYANNTLFMCMKVVKIDNIAKVVLVVIGIFLAIVSAIFFVITIYHRNKKVVRYTNPIFLIIVLVADVILLASLFCSITVSDIMCILRSLFVLLGLSILLTVVVVKQYKLWQLFKFNDYLKDTNIDTRTLLRLEGILLIIPIICIGVCLGGFRFKEKYVFNLEQETATHQCYSKHYYYAIIPILFYLGIILIFGCYICVKSRKFRSAPGTFYESYFNSLTIYNLTAVFVCIVPLCFALRSTPTTYFLVLNIGICVNVLVSLILLFVPKLNFLLRKDAIVTSLRKVIEDQERDIEKNKEMLAFYGMYLDEENKGYPPTIPIHETFSSEDSSSTYSSPEMSVNKSQSPILESISLSGSNHSDDYDPIEPNISENLDINTP
;
A
#
# COMPACT_ATOMS: atom_id res chain seq x y z
N MET A 1 3.82 -31.83 32.07
CA MET A 1 4.93 -32.40 31.30
C MET A 1 4.42 -33.54 30.43
N GLY A 2 3.60 -33.23 29.42
CA GLY A 2 2.98 -34.22 28.54
C GLY A 2 2.47 -33.54 27.28
N LYS A 3 2.59 -34.21 26.13
CA LYS A 3 2.40 -33.62 24.78
C LYS A 3 3.35 -32.46 24.41
N ILE A 4 4.64 -32.57 24.76
CA ILE A 4 5.64 -32.20 23.74
C ILE A 4 5.54 -33.30 22.67
N THR A 5 5.36 -32.94 21.41
CA THR A 5 5.24 -33.93 20.33
C THR A 5 6.56 -34.70 20.17
N PHE A 6 6.46 -36.00 19.88
CA PHE A 6 7.63 -36.87 19.67
C PHE A 6 8.59 -36.27 18.63
N ASN A 7 8.05 -35.63 17.59
CA ASN A 7 8.79 -34.94 16.53
C ASN A 7 9.62 -33.74 17.05
N ASN A 8 9.12 -32.97 18.03
CA ASN A 8 9.87 -31.85 18.61
C ASN A 8 10.96 -32.33 19.57
N ILE A 9 10.70 -33.40 20.33
CA ILE A 9 11.75 -34.08 21.11
C ILE A 9 12.82 -34.62 20.14
N PHE A 10 12.42 -35.26 19.03
CA PHE A 10 13.34 -35.81 18.03
C PHE A 10 14.19 -34.72 17.35
N LYS A 11 13.62 -33.56 16.99
CA LYS A 11 14.38 -32.39 16.51
C LYS A 11 15.41 -31.90 17.54
N ILE A 12 15.02 -31.76 18.81
CA ILE A 12 15.92 -31.34 19.90
C ILE A 12 17.01 -32.41 20.15
N PHE A 13 16.66 -33.69 20.07
CA PHE A 13 17.61 -34.80 20.21
C PHE A 13 18.60 -34.85 19.05
N ILE A 14 18.16 -34.61 17.81
CA ILE A 14 19.04 -34.47 16.64
C ILE A 14 19.97 -33.27 16.82
N PHE A 15 19.46 -32.11 17.23
CA PHE A 15 20.27 -30.91 17.45
C PHE A 15 21.34 -31.13 18.54
N LEU A 16 20.95 -31.72 19.67
CA LEU A 16 21.88 -32.11 20.75
C LEU A 16 22.86 -33.20 20.31
N PHE A 17 22.41 -34.21 19.57
CA PHE A 17 23.25 -35.31 19.08
C PHE A 17 24.30 -34.81 18.08
N PHE A 18 23.93 -33.90 17.17
CA PHE A 18 24.89 -33.23 16.29
C PHE A 18 25.83 -32.30 17.07
N SER A 19 25.35 -31.53 18.06
CA SER A 19 26.26 -30.72 18.89
C SER A 19 27.23 -31.59 19.69
N ILE A 20 26.79 -32.76 20.17
CA ILE A 20 27.63 -33.76 20.86
C ILE A 20 28.60 -34.43 19.87
N LEU A 21 28.22 -34.66 18.62
CA LEU A 21 29.13 -35.11 17.56
C LEU A 21 30.24 -34.07 17.31
N ILE A 22 29.88 -32.79 17.24
CA ILE A 22 30.82 -31.67 17.06
C ILE A 22 31.74 -31.51 18.28
N PHE A 23 31.22 -31.67 19.50
CA PHE A 23 32.05 -31.73 20.72
C PHE A 23 33.04 -32.91 20.68
N ASN A 24 32.64 -34.08 20.19
CA ASN A 24 33.56 -35.22 20.05
C ASN A 24 34.63 -35.01 18.94
N ILE A 25 34.37 -34.16 17.93
CA ILE A 25 35.37 -33.77 16.92
C ILE A 25 36.53 -32.95 17.52
N GLN A 26 36.39 -32.39 18.73
CA GLN A 26 37.52 -31.78 19.47
C GLN A 26 38.63 -32.78 19.84
N SER A 27 38.43 -34.09 19.64
CA SER A 27 39.40 -35.15 19.96
C SER A 27 40.20 -35.69 18.76
N ILE A 28 40.06 -35.12 17.55
CA ILE A 28 40.81 -35.58 16.35
C ILE A 28 42.28 -35.13 16.42
N ASN A 29 43.04 -35.78 17.30
CA ASN A 29 44.49 -35.87 17.28
C ASN A 29 44.93 -36.73 16.08
N CYS A 30 44.74 -36.21 14.86
CA CYS A 30 45.32 -36.77 13.64
C CYS A 30 46.85 -36.55 13.62
N GLN A 31 47.55 -37.28 14.49
CA GLN A 31 48.90 -37.73 14.17
C GLN A 31 48.78 -38.65 12.95
N PHE A 32 49.15 -38.13 11.78
CA PHE A 32 49.49 -38.98 10.63
C PHE A 32 50.92 -38.65 10.21
N ALA A 33 51.71 -39.71 10.01
CA ALA A 33 53.15 -39.61 9.83
C ALA A 33 53.52 -38.89 8.52
N PRO A 34 54.67 -38.20 8.47
CA PRO A 34 55.19 -37.66 7.22
C PRO A 34 55.53 -38.82 6.27
N VAL A 35 54.77 -38.95 5.17
CA VAL A 35 55.11 -39.88 4.08
C VAL A 35 56.20 -39.25 3.23
N LEU A 36 57.43 -39.36 3.72
CA LEU A 36 58.64 -39.25 2.91
C LEU A 36 59.48 -40.51 3.17
N PRO A 37 60.03 -41.19 2.15
CA PRO A 37 61.03 -42.23 2.37
C PRO A 37 62.19 -41.65 3.18
N GLY A 38 62.54 -42.30 4.29
CA GLY A 38 63.43 -41.70 5.29
C GLY A 38 64.87 -41.55 4.82
N LEU A 39 65.39 -40.31 4.81
CA LEU A 39 66.82 -40.03 4.59
C LEU A 39 67.30 -38.66 5.16
N ILE A 40 66.78 -38.24 6.33
CA ILE A 40 67.29 -37.03 7.03
C ILE A 40 68.48 -37.41 7.93
N ASN A 41 69.65 -37.58 7.31
CA ASN A 41 70.91 -37.81 8.03
C ASN A 41 71.40 -36.50 8.67
N ARG A 42 71.11 -36.29 9.96
CA ARG A 42 71.47 -35.09 10.73
C ARG A 42 72.99 -34.86 10.91
N ASN A 43 73.82 -35.81 10.48
CA ASN A 43 75.28 -35.78 10.65
C ASN A 43 76.05 -35.29 9.42
N ASN A 44 75.37 -34.89 8.33
CA ASN A 44 76.05 -34.33 7.16
C ASN A 44 76.54 -32.89 7.44
N PRO A 45 77.84 -32.58 7.27
CA PRO A 45 78.38 -31.25 7.51
C PRO A 45 77.80 -30.22 6.53
N VAL A 46 77.55 -29.00 7.02
CA VAL A 46 77.03 -27.90 6.20
C VAL A 46 78.18 -27.18 5.51
N ILE A 47 78.14 -27.13 4.18
CA ILE A 47 79.11 -26.42 3.34
C ILE A 47 78.63 -25.00 3.12
N TYR A 48 79.48 -24.02 3.43
CA TYR A 48 79.16 -22.60 3.23
C TYR A 48 79.61 -22.12 1.85
N LYS A 49 78.78 -21.31 1.20
CA LYS A 49 79.04 -20.58 -0.06
C LYS A 49 78.70 -19.11 0.14
N TYR A 50 79.35 -18.21 -0.59
CA TYR A 50 79.21 -16.77 -0.43
C TYR A 50 78.97 -16.08 -1.79
N VAL A 51 78.07 -15.10 -1.80
CA VAL A 51 77.75 -14.26 -2.97
C VAL A 51 77.66 -12.80 -2.51
N SER A 52 78.34 -11.89 -3.22
CA SER A 52 78.36 -10.46 -2.93
C SER A 52 78.30 -9.65 -4.22
N VAL A 53 77.48 -8.59 -4.25
CA VAL A 53 77.37 -7.72 -5.43
C VAL A 53 78.59 -6.79 -5.55
N GLU A 54 79.16 -6.38 -4.42
CA GLU A 54 80.29 -5.43 -4.37
C GLU A 54 81.64 -6.12 -4.60
N ASN A 55 81.83 -7.32 -4.03
CA ASN A 55 83.14 -8.00 -3.98
C ASN A 55 83.17 -9.34 -4.74
N GLY A 56 82.06 -9.73 -5.40
CA GLY A 56 81.94 -11.02 -6.08
C GLY A 56 82.50 -11.03 -7.50
N THR A 57 83.04 -12.18 -7.93
CA THR A 57 83.35 -12.44 -9.34
C THR A 57 82.94 -13.85 -9.75
N ASP A 58 82.22 -13.98 -10.87
CA ASP A 58 81.76 -15.28 -11.37
C ASP A 58 82.89 -16.02 -12.10
N SER A 59 83.64 -16.81 -11.32
CA SER A 59 84.86 -17.50 -11.76
C SER A 59 84.95 -18.94 -11.25
N SER A 60 85.83 -19.74 -11.88
CA SER A 60 86.05 -21.14 -11.50
C SER A 60 86.51 -21.33 -10.05
N SER A 61 87.09 -20.30 -9.42
CA SER A 61 87.48 -20.26 -7.99
C SER A 61 86.46 -19.60 -7.05
N CYS A 62 85.33 -19.07 -7.55
CA CYS A 62 84.34 -18.41 -6.70
C CYS A 62 83.50 -19.36 -5.82
N GLY A 63 82.92 -18.80 -4.76
CA GLY A 63 82.06 -19.47 -3.79
C GLY A 63 82.73 -19.71 -2.42
N SER A 64 83.84 -19.02 -2.11
CA SER A 64 84.49 -19.04 -0.79
C SER A 64 84.33 -17.70 -0.06
N VAL A 65 84.71 -17.61 1.22
CA VAL A 65 84.71 -16.34 1.98
C VAL A 65 85.60 -15.28 1.29
N ASN A 66 86.76 -15.69 0.81
CA ASN A 66 87.76 -14.79 0.21
C ASN A 66 87.50 -14.55 -1.29
N THR A 67 86.65 -15.36 -1.90
CA THR A 67 86.26 -15.30 -3.33
C THR A 67 84.77 -15.56 -3.47
N PRO A 68 83.88 -14.62 -3.06
CA PRO A 68 82.46 -14.77 -3.30
C PRO A 68 82.15 -14.78 -4.81
N CYS A 69 81.08 -15.46 -5.21
CA CYS A 69 80.55 -15.31 -6.57
C CYS A 69 79.79 -13.98 -6.70
N LEU A 70 79.56 -13.52 -7.93
CA LEU A 70 78.78 -12.32 -8.22
C LEU A 70 77.29 -12.66 -8.34
N THR A 71 76.93 -13.75 -9.02
CA THR A 71 75.53 -14.15 -9.24
C THR A 71 75.16 -15.46 -8.57
N LEU A 72 73.89 -15.56 -8.15
CA LEU A 72 73.34 -16.78 -7.55
C LEU A 72 73.18 -17.91 -8.59
N ASN A 73 72.82 -17.58 -9.83
CA ASN A 73 72.69 -18.55 -10.92
C ASN A 73 74.01 -19.29 -11.18
N TYR A 74 75.15 -18.58 -11.16
CA TYR A 74 76.46 -19.18 -11.41
C TYR A 74 76.79 -20.33 -10.45
N LEU A 75 76.36 -20.26 -9.18
CA LEU A 75 76.56 -21.34 -8.20
C LEU A 75 75.79 -22.62 -8.55
N PHE A 76 74.56 -22.50 -9.04
CA PHE A 76 73.72 -23.66 -9.38
C PHE A 76 74.07 -24.22 -10.77
N GLU A 77 74.29 -23.36 -11.76
CA GLU A 77 74.55 -23.78 -13.15
C GLU A 77 75.94 -24.42 -13.32
N ASN A 78 76.95 -23.97 -12.58
CA ASN A 78 78.32 -24.51 -12.64
C ASN A 78 78.62 -25.57 -11.56
N GLY A 79 77.59 -26.24 -11.01
CA GLY A 79 77.75 -27.37 -10.11
C GLY A 79 78.45 -27.08 -8.77
N LYS A 80 78.53 -25.81 -8.35
CA LYS A 80 79.19 -25.40 -7.09
C LYS A 80 78.39 -25.85 -5.85
N VAL A 81 77.10 -26.12 -6.02
CA VAL A 81 76.20 -26.72 -5.01
C VAL A 81 76.00 -28.20 -5.38
N ILE A 82 76.34 -29.12 -4.47
CA ILE A 82 76.31 -30.57 -4.70
C ILE A 82 75.01 -31.15 -4.14
N ARG A 83 74.26 -31.91 -4.95
CA ARG A 83 72.91 -32.42 -4.60
C ARG A 83 72.86 -33.24 -3.31
N ASN A 84 73.86 -34.07 -3.05
CA ASN A 84 73.86 -34.98 -1.89
C ASN A 84 74.45 -34.37 -0.60
N GLN A 85 74.63 -33.04 -0.55
CA GLN A 85 75.30 -32.35 0.56
C GLN A 85 74.45 -31.19 1.10
N ASN A 86 74.54 -30.95 2.41
CA ASN A 86 73.89 -29.81 3.06
C ASN A 86 74.67 -28.54 2.70
N THR A 87 74.07 -27.58 1.99
CA THR A 87 74.75 -26.36 1.55
C THR A 87 74.04 -25.11 2.06
N SER A 88 74.78 -24.17 2.66
CA SER A 88 74.26 -22.85 3.03
C SER A 88 74.93 -21.73 2.22
N ILE A 89 74.15 -21.02 1.43
CA ILE A 89 74.56 -19.83 0.69
C ILE A 89 74.32 -18.60 1.57
N GLN A 90 75.38 -17.83 1.83
CA GLN A 90 75.32 -16.51 2.46
C GLN A 90 75.27 -15.45 1.35
N LEU A 91 74.29 -14.55 1.43
CA LEU A 91 74.15 -13.40 0.57
C LEU A 91 74.55 -12.15 1.35
N ASP A 92 75.39 -11.33 0.75
CA ASP A 92 75.78 -10.03 1.27
C ASP A 92 74.60 -9.01 1.26
N GLN A 93 74.82 -7.84 1.86
CA GLN A 93 73.95 -6.69 1.61
C GLN A 93 74.02 -6.25 0.14
N GLY A 94 72.89 -5.76 -0.42
CA GLY A 94 72.83 -5.28 -1.80
C GLY A 94 71.63 -5.81 -2.59
N VAL A 95 71.54 -5.38 -3.85
CA VAL A 95 70.47 -5.75 -4.79
C VAL A 95 71.03 -6.68 -5.86
N PHE A 96 70.60 -7.95 -5.85
CA PHE A 96 71.01 -8.96 -6.83
C PHE A 96 69.91 -9.10 -7.89
N ASN A 97 70.27 -8.89 -9.16
CA ASN A 97 69.33 -8.98 -10.29
C ASN A 97 69.33 -10.40 -10.87
N LEU A 98 68.20 -11.10 -10.78
CA LEU A 98 67.96 -12.43 -11.35
C LEU A 98 67.26 -12.30 -12.70
N TYR A 99 68.03 -12.29 -13.79
CA TYR A 99 67.46 -12.24 -15.16
C TYR A 99 66.87 -13.58 -15.62
N LYS A 100 67.14 -14.68 -14.90
CA LYS A 100 66.77 -16.05 -15.24
C LYS A 100 66.46 -16.83 -13.98
N MET A 101 65.39 -17.62 -14.02
CA MET A 101 64.91 -18.48 -12.93
C MET A 101 65.98 -19.43 -12.38
N VAL A 102 66.11 -19.48 -11.05
CA VAL A 102 67.00 -20.39 -10.32
C VAL A 102 66.29 -21.74 -10.08
N ASN A 103 66.82 -22.81 -10.67
CA ASN A 103 66.25 -24.17 -10.56
C ASN A 103 66.99 -25.00 -9.50
N ILE A 104 66.27 -25.40 -8.45
CA ILE A 104 66.74 -26.20 -7.32
C ILE A 104 65.98 -27.54 -7.31
N THR A 105 66.47 -28.49 -8.10
CA THR A 105 65.86 -29.82 -8.32
C THR A 105 66.68 -30.93 -7.66
N GLY A 106 66.07 -31.67 -6.74
CA GLY A 106 66.62 -32.89 -6.14
C GLY A 106 67.86 -32.67 -5.27
N TYR A 107 67.86 -31.65 -4.42
CA TYR A 107 68.93 -31.39 -3.44
C TYR A 107 68.52 -31.89 -2.04
N LEU A 108 69.48 -32.46 -1.30
CA LEU A 108 69.27 -32.97 0.06
C LEU A 108 68.83 -31.86 1.03
N GLN A 109 69.65 -30.81 1.15
CA GLN A 109 69.30 -29.61 1.91
C GLN A 109 70.05 -28.38 1.38
N VAL A 110 69.32 -27.32 1.03
CA VAL A 110 69.88 -26.02 0.64
C VAL A 110 69.28 -24.92 1.50
N SER A 111 70.13 -24.11 2.13
CA SER A 111 69.71 -22.90 2.83
C SER A 111 70.30 -21.64 2.20
N ILE A 112 69.53 -20.55 2.16
CA ILE A 112 69.99 -19.23 1.73
C ILE A 112 69.76 -18.24 2.88
N VAL A 113 70.75 -17.43 3.21
CA VAL A 113 70.69 -16.48 4.34
C VAL A 113 71.18 -15.12 3.86
N GLY A 114 70.33 -14.11 3.97
CA GLY A 114 70.68 -12.71 3.69
C GLY A 114 70.90 -11.88 4.94
N VAL A 115 71.26 -10.62 4.72
CA VAL A 115 71.32 -9.56 5.73
C VAL A 115 69.96 -8.89 5.81
N ALA A 116 69.35 -8.91 7.00
CA ALA A 116 67.99 -8.43 7.23
C ALA A 116 67.80 -6.98 6.76
N ASN A 117 66.71 -6.74 6.02
CA ASN A 117 66.34 -5.47 5.40
C ASN A 117 67.41 -4.86 4.46
N LYS A 118 68.41 -5.64 4.02
CA LYS A 118 69.49 -5.18 3.15
C LYS A 118 69.77 -6.07 1.93
N THR A 119 69.47 -7.37 1.99
CA THR A 119 69.60 -8.29 0.85
C THR A 119 68.30 -8.32 0.06
N ILE A 120 68.32 -7.76 -1.15
CA ILE A 120 67.18 -7.74 -2.07
C ILE A 120 67.50 -8.60 -3.30
N LEU A 121 66.59 -9.52 -3.64
CA LEU A 121 66.57 -10.27 -4.89
C LEU A 121 65.42 -9.73 -5.75
N GLN A 122 65.70 -9.35 -6.99
CA GLN A 122 64.67 -8.88 -7.94
C GLN A 122 64.94 -9.39 -9.35
N GLY A 123 63.90 -9.52 -10.18
CA GLY A 123 64.04 -10.01 -11.55
C GLY A 123 62.76 -9.88 -12.37
N PRO A 124 62.82 -9.77 -13.71
CA PRO A 124 61.65 -9.57 -14.57
C PRO A 124 60.91 -10.87 -14.94
N THR A 125 61.40 -12.03 -14.50
CA THR A 125 60.90 -13.39 -14.79
C THR A 125 60.61 -14.14 -13.49
N ARG A 126 60.27 -15.44 -13.54
CA ARG A 126 60.12 -16.25 -12.32
C ARG A 126 61.44 -16.29 -11.53
N GLY A 127 61.40 -16.02 -10.23
CA GLY A 127 62.60 -16.03 -9.37
C GLY A 127 63.20 -17.43 -9.19
N PHE A 128 62.43 -18.36 -8.60
CA PHE A 128 62.91 -19.67 -8.17
C PHE A 128 61.93 -20.80 -8.50
N MET A 129 62.48 -21.98 -8.78
CA MET A 129 61.75 -23.25 -8.89
C MET A 129 62.42 -24.30 -7.98
N VAL A 130 61.70 -24.79 -6.97
CA VAL A 130 62.22 -25.75 -5.97
C VAL A 130 61.41 -27.04 -6.04
N ILE A 131 62.08 -28.15 -6.35
CA ILE A 131 61.43 -29.46 -6.55
C ILE A 131 62.19 -30.56 -5.79
N ALA A 132 61.45 -31.42 -5.08
CA ALA A 132 61.95 -32.59 -4.35
C ALA A 132 63.18 -32.26 -3.46
N THR A 133 63.10 -31.15 -2.72
CA THR A 133 64.24 -30.58 -1.97
C THR A 133 63.82 -30.14 -0.57
N VAL A 134 64.73 -30.20 0.42
CA VAL A 134 64.60 -29.46 1.68
C VAL A 134 65.24 -28.08 1.51
N PHE A 135 64.43 -27.02 1.53
CA PHE A 135 64.88 -25.65 1.29
C PHE A 135 64.59 -24.75 2.49
N SER A 136 65.50 -23.86 2.84
CA SER A 136 65.19 -22.76 3.77
C SER A 136 65.80 -21.44 3.33
N ILE A 137 65.09 -20.34 3.55
CA ILE A 137 65.55 -19.02 3.17
C ILE A 137 65.19 -18.01 4.25
N ARG A 138 66.15 -17.15 4.60
CA ARG A 138 66.05 -16.29 5.78
C ARG A 138 66.58 -14.88 5.52
N ASN A 139 65.88 -13.85 6.01
CA ASN A 139 66.30 -12.45 5.94
C ASN A 139 66.55 -11.93 4.50
N VAL A 140 65.64 -12.24 3.56
CA VAL A 140 65.74 -11.83 2.14
C VAL A 140 64.44 -11.17 1.67
N HIS A 141 64.57 -10.08 0.91
CA HIS A 141 63.45 -9.41 0.24
C HIS A 141 63.40 -9.80 -1.25
N PHE A 142 62.27 -10.35 -1.69
CA PHE A 142 61.94 -10.65 -3.08
C PHE A 142 61.08 -9.54 -3.67
N ARG A 143 61.49 -8.96 -4.80
CA ARG A 143 60.81 -7.81 -5.40
C ARG A 143 60.63 -7.92 -6.91
N ASN A 144 59.50 -7.43 -7.43
CA ASN A 144 59.19 -7.24 -8.85
C ASN A 144 59.18 -8.51 -9.74
N PHE A 145 59.20 -9.72 -9.17
CA PHE A 145 59.16 -10.97 -9.95
C PHE A 145 57.83 -11.14 -10.69
N SER A 146 57.86 -11.23 -12.01
CA SER A 146 56.65 -11.24 -12.86
C SER A 146 56.61 -12.44 -13.82
N ILE A 147 55.41 -12.94 -14.12
CA ILE A 147 55.17 -14.01 -15.12
C ILE A 147 54.01 -13.63 -16.04
N ASN A 148 54.26 -12.68 -16.95
CA ASN A 148 53.35 -12.37 -18.04
C ASN A 148 53.24 -13.56 -19.02
N GLY A 149 52.04 -13.80 -19.57
CA GLY A 149 51.84 -14.82 -20.62
C GLY A 149 52.64 -14.50 -21.90
N SER A 150 53.12 -15.48 -22.66
CA SER A 150 52.64 -16.88 -22.78
C SER A 150 53.74 -17.95 -22.73
N SER A 151 54.98 -17.59 -22.36
CA SER A 151 56.20 -18.33 -22.74
C SER A 151 57.04 -18.92 -21.60
N GLU A 152 56.46 -19.29 -20.45
CA GLU A 152 57.12 -20.23 -19.51
C GLU A 152 56.39 -21.58 -19.48
N LEU A 153 57.07 -22.61 -20.00
CA LEU A 153 56.59 -23.98 -20.12
C LEU A 153 56.13 -24.57 -18.78
N VAL A 154 55.13 -25.47 -18.86
CA VAL A 154 54.82 -26.40 -17.76
C VAL A 154 56.09 -27.17 -17.40
N PRO A 155 56.49 -27.29 -16.12
CA PRO A 155 57.66 -28.06 -15.74
C PRO A 155 57.47 -29.53 -16.14
N ILE A 156 58.28 -29.99 -17.10
CA ILE A 156 58.19 -31.31 -17.76
C ILE A 156 58.42 -32.48 -16.76
N PHE A 157 58.91 -32.21 -15.55
CA PHE A 157 59.10 -33.17 -14.48
C PHE A 157 57.95 -33.19 -13.46
N PHE A 158 56.79 -33.69 -13.87
CA PHE A 158 55.82 -34.25 -12.94
C PHE A 158 56.13 -35.73 -12.70
N PRO A 159 56.33 -36.18 -11.44
CA PRO A 159 56.49 -37.61 -11.15
C PRO A 159 55.20 -38.37 -11.46
N LYS A 160 55.28 -39.48 -12.21
CA LYS A 160 54.13 -40.33 -12.61
C LYS A 160 53.22 -40.77 -11.45
N ILE A 161 53.75 -40.80 -10.23
CA ILE A 161 53.03 -41.06 -8.98
C ILE A 161 51.82 -40.09 -8.80
N PHE A 162 51.88 -38.88 -9.36
CA PHE A 162 50.81 -37.89 -9.32
C PHE A 162 49.85 -37.93 -10.53
N GLU A 163 50.10 -38.72 -11.57
CA GLU A 163 49.17 -38.86 -12.71
C GLU A 163 47.90 -39.64 -12.30
N ALA A 164 48.02 -40.59 -11.36
CA ALA A 164 46.95 -41.53 -11.01
C ALA A 164 45.90 -40.98 -10.01
N THR A 165 46.04 -39.75 -9.51
CA THR A 165 45.20 -39.19 -8.43
C THR A 165 44.50 -37.89 -8.76
N PHE A 166 44.70 -37.34 -9.97
CA PHE A 166 44.01 -36.14 -10.44
C PHE A 166 42.99 -36.48 -11.52
N ASN A 167 41.72 -36.15 -11.26
CA ASN A 167 40.73 -36.05 -12.36
C ASN A 167 41.15 -34.90 -13.29
N ASP A 168 41.02 -35.09 -14.61
CA ASP A 168 41.58 -34.22 -15.67
C ASP A 168 41.23 -32.74 -15.57
N PHE A 169 40.16 -32.39 -14.85
CA PHE A 169 39.61 -31.03 -14.80
C PHE A 169 40.43 -30.03 -13.96
N LEU A 170 41.32 -30.49 -13.07
CA LEU A 170 41.91 -29.63 -12.02
C LEU A 170 43.46 -29.65 -11.90
N SER A 171 44.19 -30.41 -12.73
CA SER A 171 45.66 -30.50 -12.65
C SER A 171 46.38 -29.37 -13.43
N TYR A 172 46.36 -29.43 -14.76
CA TYR A 172 47.23 -28.59 -15.60
C TYR A 172 46.93 -27.08 -15.55
N ARG A 173 45.67 -26.68 -15.43
CA ARG A 173 45.23 -25.28 -15.60
C ARG A 173 45.76 -24.31 -14.52
N TYR A 174 46.14 -24.84 -13.36
CA TYR A 174 46.68 -24.10 -12.21
C TYR A 174 48.22 -24.07 -12.16
N LEU A 175 48.91 -24.88 -12.96
CA LEU A 175 50.38 -24.97 -12.95
C LEU A 175 51.04 -23.95 -13.90
N THR A 176 50.36 -23.58 -14.99
CA THR A 176 50.81 -22.55 -15.94
C THR A 176 50.97 -21.20 -15.25
N ASN A 177 52.09 -20.51 -15.46
CA ASN A 177 52.38 -19.16 -14.97
C ASN A 177 52.18 -18.95 -13.45
N ALA A 178 52.40 -19.99 -12.64
CA ALA A 178 52.22 -19.94 -11.19
C ALA A 178 53.52 -19.62 -10.42
N GLY A 179 53.42 -18.90 -9.30
CA GLY A 179 54.53 -18.67 -8.37
C GLY A 179 55.58 -17.69 -8.90
N GLY A 180 55.35 -16.38 -8.75
CA GLY A 180 56.21 -15.33 -9.29
C GLY A 180 57.62 -15.34 -8.70
N ALA A 181 57.74 -15.21 -7.38
CA ALA A 181 59.04 -15.37 -6.71
C ALA A 181 59.43 -16.85 -6.54
N PHE A 182 58.47 -17.72 -6.18
CA PHE A 182 58.73 -19.17 -6.01
C PHE A 182 57.61 -20.07 -6.57
N PHE A 183 58.02 -21.09 -7.33
CA PHE A 183 57.26 -22.31 -7.59
C PHE A 183 57.83 -23.47 -6.77
N LEU A 184 57.01 -24.13 -5.93
CA LEU A 184 57.43 -25.19 -5.01
C LEU A 184 56.68 -26.50 -5.28
N ALA A 185 57.39 -27.62 -5.47
CA ALA A 185 56.76 -28.93 -5.67
C ALA A 185 57.45 -30.05 -4.88
N ALA A 186 56.65 -30.95 -4.26
CA ALA A 186 57.14 -32.10 -3.50
C ALA A 186 58.27 -31.80 -2.49
N SER A 187 58.26 -30.60 -1.88
CA SER A 187 59.40 -30.05 -1.13
C SER A 187 59.04 -29.70 0.32
N ILE A 188 60.05 -29.62 1.19
CA ILE A 188 59.92 -29.11 2.56
C ILE A 188 60.60 -27.76 2.61
N VAL A 189 59.84 -26.68 2.88
CA VAL A 189 60.30 -25.31 2.66
C VAL A 189 60.08 -24.43 3.89
N ARG A 190 61.07 -23.63 4.27
CA ARG A 190 60.95 -22.64 5.35
C ARG A 190 61.39 -21.24 4.94
N PHE A 191 60.52 -20.26 5.10
CA PHE A 191 60.80 -18.83 4.98
C PHE A 191 60.82 -18.21 6.39
N ASP A 192 61.94 -17.60 6.79
CA ASP A 192 62.06 -16.83 8.04
C ASP A 192 62.38 -15.36 7.75
N ASN A 193 61.56 -14.43 8.26
CA ASN A 193 61.78 -12.98 8.11
C ASN A 193 62.04 -12.56 6.65
N CYS A 194 61.29 -13.16 5.71
CA CYS A 194 61.37 -12.85 4.29
C CYS A 194 60.27 -11.87 3.87
N GLN A 195 60.59 -10.96 2.96
CA GLN A 195 59.65 -10.01 2.38
C GLN A 195 59.38 -10.35 0.92
N PHE A 196 58.14 -10.21 0.47
CA PHE A 196 57.71 -10.38 -0.92
C PHE A 196 56.88 -9.17 -1.33
N SER A 197 57.29 -8.46 -2.38
CA SER A 197 56.51 -7.30 -2.86
C SER A 197 56.51 -7.09 -4.36
N HIS A 198 55.38 -6.57 -4.88
CA HIS A 198 55.17 -6.34 -6.31
C HIS A 198 55.41 -7.60 -7.17
N CYS A 199 55.23 -8.80 -6.61
CA CYS A 199 55.38 -10.04 -7.38
C CYS A 199 54.04 -10.37 -8.06
N LEU A 200 54.10 -10.71 -9.35
CA LEU A 200 52.94 -10.91 -10.22
C LEU A 200 53.01 -12.29 -10.90
N ALA A 201 51.89 -13.02 -10.86
CA ALA A 201 51.76 -14.32 -11.51
C ALA A 201 50.29 -14.58 -11.89
N LYS A 202 50.00 -15.68 -12.57
CA LYS A 202 48.61 -16.13 -12.74
C LYS A 202 48.02 -16.67 -11.42
N ASN A 203 48.83 -17.43 -10.69
CA ASN A 203 48.45 -18.10 -9.43
C ASN A 203 49.60 -17.95 -8.43
N GLY A 204 49.36 -17.42 -7.23
CA GLY A 204 50.42 -17.25 -6.22
C GLY A 204 51.42 -16.17 -6.62
N GLY A 205 51.03 -14.89 -6.54
CA GLY A 205 51.83 -13.77 -7.03
C GLY A 205 53.25 -13.77 -6.46
N ALA A 206 53.40 -14.00 -5.16
CA ALA A 206 54.68 -14.30 -4.54
C ALA A 206 55.04 -15.79 -4.63
N THR A 207 54.20 -16.70 -4.12
CA THR A 207 54.53 -18.13 -4.05
C THR A 207 53.37 -19.06 -4.43
N PHE A 208 53.67 -20.07 -5.26
CA PHE A 208 52.78 -21.20 -5.54
C PHE A 208 53.41 -22.51 -5.08
N GLN A 209 52.61 -23.41 -4.49
CA GLN A 209 53.10 -24.68 -3.95
C GLN A 209 52.14 -25.85 -4.21
N ILE A 210 52.68 -27.02 -4.54
CA ILE A 210 51.92 -28.28 -4.70
C ILE A 210 52.61 -29.45 -3.97
N SER A 211 51.82 -30.32 -3.31
CA SER A 211 52.28 -31.50 -2.57
C SER A 211 53.49 -31.26 -1.65
N SER A 212 53.55 -30.08 -1.03
CA SER A 212 54.71 -29.58 -0.27
C SER A 212 54.34 -29.23 1.17
N ASN A 213 55.33 -29.20 2.07
CA ASN A 213 55.16 -28.77 3.45
C ASN A 213 55.94 -27.46 3.70
N ILE A 214 55.24 -26.37 4.01
CA ILE A 214 55.81 -25.02 4.03
C ILE A 214 55.64 -24.37 5.42
N THR A 215 56.65 -23.63 5.86
CA THR A 215 56.53 -22.70 6.99
C THR A 215 56.89 -21.29 6.54
N TYR A 216 56.01 -20.33 6.81
CA TYR A 216 56.28 -18.90 6.69
C TYR A 216 56.26 -18.32 8.11
N SER A 217 57.39 -17.76 8.55
CA SER A 217 57.60 -17.28 9.91
C SER A 217 58.09 -15.83 9.84
N GLY A 218 57.36 -14.88 10.43
CA GLY A 218 57.75 -13.46 10.41
C GLY A 218 57.79 -12.82 9.01
N CYS A 219 57.06 -13.37 8.04
CA CYS A 219 57.14 -12.95 6.64
C CYS A 219 56.17 -11.81 6.29
N TYR A 220 56.56 -10.96 5.33
CA TYR A 220 55.79 -9.78 4.92
C TYR A 220 55.45 -9.83 3.43
N PHE A 221 54.16 -9.77 3.10
CA PHE A 221 53.64 -9.86 1.74
C PHE A 221 52.88 -8.57 1.39
N PHE A 222 53.45 -7.76 0.50
CA PHE A 222 53.00 -6.40 0.23
C PHE A 222 52.77 -6.15 -1.26
N GLU A 223 51.54 -5.83 -1.67
CA GLU A 223 51.22 -5.49 -3.08
C GLU A 223 51.63 -6.59 -4.07
N ASN A 224 51.39 -7.87 -3.74
CA ASN A 224 51.53 -8.97 -4.68
C ASN A 224 50.19 -9.24 -5.38
N SER A 225 50.23 -9.59 -6.66
CA SER A 225 49.05 -9.71 -7.52
C SER A 225 48.97 -11.08 -8.20
N ALA A 226 47.77 -11.66 -8.29
CA ALA A 226 47.54 -12.89 -9.05
C ALA A 226 46.27 -12.86 -9.90
N ASP A 227 46.40 -13.11 -11.22
CA ASP A 227 45.28 -13.04 -12.18
C ASP A 227 44.10 -13.98 -11.85
N ALA A 228 44.32 -15.06 -11.11
CA ALA A 228 43.30 -16.05 -10.77
C ALA A 228 43.21 -16.35 -9.27
N ILE A 229 44.25 -16.93 -8.65
CA ILE A 229 44.20 -17.38 -7.24
C ILE A 229 45.40 -16.92 -6.41
N GLY A 230 45.16 -16.49 -5.17
CA GLY A 230 46.20 -16.26 -4.14
C GLY A 230 47.15 -15.13 -4.47
N GLY A 231 46.78 -13.87 -4.19
CA GLY A 231 47.57 -12.69 -4.61
C GLY A 231 49.00 -12.70 -4.07
N ALA A 232 49.18 -13.14 -2.81
CA ALA A 232 50.49 -13.49 -2.28
C ALA A 232 50.77 -15.00 -2.44
N ILE A 233 49.91 -15.86 -1.89
CA ILE A 233 50.20 -17.28 -1.68
C ILE A 233 49.07 -18.16 -2.24
N ALA A 234 49.40 -19.09 -3.16
CA ALA A 234 48.46 -20.07 -3.68
C ALA A 234 48.91 -21.52 -3.40
N HIS A 235 48.09 -22.27 -2.67
CA HIS A 235 48.34 -23.70 -2.42
C HIS A 235 47.52 -24.56 -3.38
N GLY A 236 48.18 -25.43 -4.13
CA GLY A 236 47.58 -26.60 -4.77
C GLY A 236 47.44 -27.81 -3.82
N TYR A 237 46.84 -28.87 -4.35
CA TYR A 237 46.54 -30.12 -3.64
C TYR A 237 47.74 -30.74 -2.90
N GLY A 238 47.43 -31.38 -1.76
CA GLY A 238 48.39 -32.14 -0.97
C GLY A 238 49.36 -31.28 -0.14
N CYS A 239 49.16 -29.96 -0.11
CA CYS A 239 49.99 -29.06 0.68
C CYS A 239 49.61 -29.04 2.17
N SER A 240 50.63 -28.87 3.00
CA SER A 240 50.56 -28.48 4.41
C SER A 240 51.29 -27.16 4.57
N SER A 241 50.71 -26.20 5.28
CA SER A 241 51.34 -24.89 5.50
C SER A 241 51.15 -24.38 6.91
N GLN A 242 52.18 -23.74 7.45
CA GLN A 242 52.18 -23.05 8.75
C GLN A 242 52.58 -21.59 8.50
N ILE A 243 51.63 -20.68 8.63
CA ILE A 243 51.84 -19.23 8.47
C ILE A 243 51.78 -18.61 9.86
N GLU A 244 52.91 -18.15 10.38
CA GLU A 244 53.02 -17.65 11.76
C GLU A 244 53.70 -16.28 11.80
N ASN A 245 53.20 -15.38 12.66
CA ASN A 245 53.71 -14.02 12.86
C ASN A 245 53.88 -13.21 11.56
N SER A 246 53.09 -13.51 10.52
CA SER A 246 53.28 -12.99 9.15
C SER A 246 52.20 -11.95 8.81
N THR A 247 52.48 -11.05 7.87
CA THR A 247 51.61 -9.90 7.57
C THR A 247 51.40 -9.75 6.06
N PHE A 248 50.13 -9.57 5.66
CA PHE A 248 49.66 -9.50 4.28
C PHE A 248 48.94 -8.18 4.06
N ILE A 249 49.50 -7.29 3.25
CA ILE A 249 48.99 -5.94 2.99
C ILE A 249 48.79 -5.71 1.49
N SER A 250 47.61 -5.21 1.12
CA SER A 250 47.27 -4.77 -0.25
C SER A 250 47.52 -5.81 -1.35
N ASN A 251 47.41 -7.11 -1.03
CA ASN A 251 47.55 -8.17 -2.04
C ASN A 251 46.21 -8.36 -2.78
N ASN A 252 46.29 -8.66 -4.07
CA ASN A 252 45.18 -8.68 -5.01
C ASN A 252 45.08 -10.03 -5.74
N ALA A 253 43.90 -10.63 -5.81
CA ALA A 253 43.63 -11.71 -6.75
C ALA A 253 42.15 -11.87 -7.06
N ASN A 254 41.78 -12.49 -8.17
CA ASN A 254 40.37 -12.84 -8.41
C ASN A 254 39.78 -13.74 -7.29
N GLN A 255 40.59 -14.59 -6.66
CA GLN A 255 40.18 -15.49 -5.57
C GLN A 255 41.25 -15.59 -4.46
N GLY A 256 40.90 -15.23 -3.22
CA GLY A 256 41.84 -15.24 -2.09
C GLY A 256 42.91 -14.14 -2.21
N GLY A 257 42.55 -12.89 -1.92
CA GLY A 257 43.38 -11.72 -2.23
C GLY A 257 44.78 -11.78 -1.63
N ALA A 258 44.93 -12.30 -0.42
CA ALA A 258 46.22 -12.70 0.12
C ALA A 258 46.52 -14.20 -0.12
N VAL A 259 45.63 -15.10 0.31
CA VAL A 259 45.91 -16.54 0.38
C VAL A 259 44.78 -17.40 -0.17
N PHE A 260 45.12 -18.34 -1.05
CA PHE A 260 44.22 -19.38 -1.56
C PHE A 260 44.64 -20.79 -1.10
N PHE A 261 43.65 -21.61 -0.74
CA PHE A 261 43.82 -23.00 -0.33
C PHE A 261 42.88 -23.94 -1.12
N ILE A 262 43.42 -24.97 -1.78
CA ILE A 262 42.65 -26.08 -2.35
C ILE A 262 43.27 -27.44 -1.96
N GLY A 263 42.47 -28.35 -1.40
CA GLY A 263 42.90 -29.68 -0.97
C GLY A 263 44.06 -29.69 0.04
N THR A 264 44.08 -28.76 1.01
CA THR A 264 45.17 -28.61 1.99
C THR A 264 44.77 -28.87 3.44
N ARG A 265 45.77 -29.07 4.31
CA ARG A 265 45.61 -29.00 5.77
C ARG A 265 46.62 -28.01 6.33
N SER A 266 46.19 -26.80 6.66
CA SER A 266 47.09 -25.68 6.99
C SER A 266 46.67 -24.95 8.27
N ARG A 267 47.62 -24.23 8.87
CA ARG A 267 47.41 -23.39 10.05
C ARG A 267 47.96 -21.99 9.83
N ILE A 268 47.24 -21.00 10.36
CA ILE A 268 47.63 -19.59 10.41
C ILE A 268 47.60 -19.16 11.88
N LYS A 269 48.63 -18.47 12.36
CA LYS A 269 48.68 -17.94 13.73
C LYS A 269 49.23 -16.52 13.78
N PHE A 270 48.68 -15.69 14.67
CA PHE A 270 49.26 -14.39 15.04
C PHE A 270 49.64 -13.52 13.83
N SER A 271 48.82 -13.59 12.78
CA SER A 271 49.12 -13.06 11.45
C SER A 271 48.06 -12.06 11.01
N ASN A 272 48.49 -11.03 10.29
CA ASN A 272 47.69 -9.86 9.95
C ASN A 272 47.32 -9.83 8.46
N PHE A 273 46.09 -9.43 8.17
CA PHE A 273 45.55 -9.27 6.82
C PHE A 273 44.89 -7.89 6.71
N PHE A 274 45.52 -6.98 5.98
CA PHE A 274 45.10 -5.58 5.83
C PHE A 274 44.92 -5.21 4.35
N TYR A 275 43.81 -4.54 4.01
CA TYR A 275 43.57 -3.98 2.66
C TYR A 275 43.65 -4.99 1.49
N ASN A 276 43.57 -6.30 1.74
CA ASN A 276 43.63 -7.29 0.67
C ASN A 276 42.28 -7.34 -0.06
N TYR A 277 42.32 -7.55 -1.38
CA TYR A 277 41.18 -7.40 -2.27
C TYR A 277 41.01 -8.62 -3.19
N ALA A 278 39.76 -9.03 -3.41
CA ALA A 278 39.42 -10.08 -4.36
C ALA A 278 37.98 -10.02 -4.89
N LEU A 279 37.65 -10.77 -5.95
CA LEU A 279 36.23 -11.02 -6.28
C LEU A 279 35.58 -11.97 -5.26
N THR A 280 36.32 -12.94 -4.71
CA THR A 280 35.89 -13.79 -3.60
C THR A 280 37.02 -14.05 -2.60
N GLY A 281 36.72 -13.94 -1.30
CA GLY A 281 37.69 -14.13 -0.21
C GLY A 281 38.73 -13.02 -0.17
N GLY A 282 38.35 -11.81 0.26
CA GLY A 282 39.19 -10.60 0.17
C GLY A 282 40.58 -10.76 0.77
N ALA A 283 40.70 -11.43 1.92
CA ALA A 283 41.99 -11.91 2.41
C ALA A 283 42.23 -13.39 2.06
N ILE A 284 41.29 -14.29 2.39
CA ILE A 284 41.49 -15.74 2.29
C ILE A 284 40.34 -16.42 1.55
N GLN A 285 40.66 -17.34 0.65
CA GLN A 285 39.70 -18.30 0.11
C GLN A 285 40.09 -19.75 0.44
N ILE A 286 39.12 -20.51 0.95
CA ILE A 286 39.27 -21.89 1.39
C ILE A 286 38.34 -22.76 0.54
N PHE A 287 38.90 -23.59 -0.33
CA PHE A 287 38.17 -24.34 -1.34
C PHE A 287 38.42 -25.85 -1.24
N ASN A 288 37.40 -26.64 -1.60
CA ASN A 288 37.41 -28.08 -1.90
C ASN A 288 38.35 -28.98 -1.04
N ALA A 289 37.75 -29.66 -0.06
CA ALA A 289 38.39 -30.61 0.86
C ALA A 289 39.51 -30.03 1.74
N SER A 290 39.66 -28.70 1.79
CA SER A 290 40.62 -28.03 2.68
C SER A 290 40.16 -28.00 4.13
N PHE A 291 41.11 -28.05 5.07
CA PHE A 291 40.91 -27.81 6.50
C PHE A 291 41.90 -26.75 6.97
N ILE A 292 41.41 -25.59 7.43
CA ILE A 292 42.24 -24.45 7.84
C ILE A 292 41.94 -24.06 9.28
N GLY A 293 42.99 -23.94 10.11
CA GLY A 293 42.90 -23.39 11.46
C GLY A 293 43.59 -22.04 11.57
N ALA A 294 42.86 -20.96 11.85
CA ALA A 294 43.39 -19.60 12.06
C ALA A 294 43.21 -19.17 13.52
N VAL A 295 44.29 -18.75 14.20
CA VAL A 295 44.27 -18.41 15.63
C VAL A 295 45.02 -17.10 15.92
N GLY A 296 44.38 -16.16 16.62
CA GLY A 296 45.03 -14.90 16.98
C GLY A 296 45.29 -13.97 15.79
N CYS A 297 44.49 -14.08 14.72
CA CYS A 297 44.68 -13.32 13.49
C CYS A 297 43.91 -12.00 13.51
N ASN A 298 44.41 -11.00 12.79
CA ASN A 298 43.73 -9.73 12.59
C ASN A 298 43.36 -9.54 11.11
N PHE A 299 42.11 -9.21 10.84
CA PHE A 299 41.57 -8.93 9.52
C PHE A 299 40.95 -7.54 9.53
N THR A 300 41.64 -6.55 8.96
CA THR A 300 41.16 -5.15 8.90
C THR A 300 41.00 -4.69 7.47
N GLN A 301 39.82 -4.15 7.14
CA GLN A 301 39.56 -3.45 5.87
C GLN A 301 39.88 -4.30 4.62
N ASN A 302 39.69 -5.62 4.67
CA ASN A 302 39.76 -6.48 3.49
C ASN A 302 38.42 -6.41 2.73
N LEU A 303 38.50 -6.44 1.40
CA LEU A 303 37.38 -6.13 0.50
C LEU A 303 37.12 -7.30 -0.46
N SER A 304 35.83 -7.64 -0.64
CA SER A 304 35.44 -8.60 -1.67
C SER A 304 34.19 -8.19 -2.46
N ASP A 305 34.31 -8.07 -3.78
CA ASP A 305 33.18 -7.59 -4.63
C ASP A 305 31.99 -8.56 -4.67
N LYS A 306 32.17 -9.83 -4.30
CA LYS A 306 31.09 -10.84 -4.32
C LYS A 306 30.93 -11.53 -2.98
N LEU A 307 31.86 -12.40 -2.58
CA LEU A 307 31.67 -13.33 -1.45
C LEU A 307 32.84 -13.26 -0.46
N GLY A 308 32.55 -13.04 0.83
CA GLY A 308 33.54 -13.16 1.91
C GLY A 308 34.57 -12.02 1.95
N GLY A 309 34.24 -10.90 2.60
CA GLY A 309 35.13 -9.72 2.66
C GLY A 309 36.47 -10.00 3.33
N ALA A 310 36.48 -10.78 4.41
CA ALA A 310 37.72 -11.37 4.94
C ALA A 310 37.96 -12.78 4.38
N VAL A 311 36.97 -13.66 4.47
CA VAL A 311 37.12 -15.10 4.22
C VAL A 311 35.93 -15.67 3.43
N TYR A 312 36.22 -16.41 2.36
CA TYR A 312 35.25 -17.24 1.66
C TYR A 312 35.57 -18.74 1.82
N ILE A 313 34.57 -19.57 2.14
CA ILE A 313 34.71 -21.01 2.36
C ILE A 313 33.72 -21.78 1.47
N GLN A 314 34.21 -22.76 0.72
CA GLN A 314 33.38 -23.57 -0.19
C GLN A 314 33.85 -25.03 -0.23
N ASN A 315 32.94 -25.98 0.04
CA ASN A 315 33.24 -27.42 0.17
C ASN A 315 34.45 -27.73 1.09
N ALA A 316 34.57 -27.03 2.22
CA ALA A 316 35.76 -27.04 3.08
C ALA A 316 35.45 -26.70 4.55
N PHE A 317 36.41 -26.89 5.45
CA PHE A 317 36.27 -26.63 6.89
C PHE A 317 37.20 -25.50 7.39
N GLY A 318 36.64 -24.57 8.16
CA GLY A 318 37.38 -23.49 8.82
C GLY A 318 37.22 -23.48 10.34
N LEU A 319 38.34 -23.40 11.06
CA LEU A 319 38.37 -23.16 12.51
C LEU A 319 39.08 -21.83 12.78
N PHE A 320 38.33 -20.83 13.23
CA PHE A 320 38.81 -19.49 13.53
C PHE A 320 38.68 -19.24 15.04
N SER A 321 39.73 -18.73 15.71
CA SER A 321 39.57 -18.34 17.11
C SER A 321 40.51 -17.23 17.57
N HIS A 322 40.12 -16.51 18.63
CA HIS A 322 40.92 -15.44 19.23
C HIS A 322 41.28 -14.32 18.24
N SER A 323 40.47 -14.16 17.18
CA SER A 323 40.77 -13.31 16.03
C SER A 323 39.94 -12.03 16.04
N ILE A 324 40.40 -11.02 15.31
CA ILE A 324 39.80 -9.69 15.23
C ILE A 324 39.38 -9.42 13.78
N TYR A 325 38.16 -8.95 13.58
CA TYR A 325 37.57 -8.63 12.27
C TYR A 325 36.98 -7.21 12.30
N ILE A 326 37.67 -6.26 11.66
CA ILE A 326 37.33 -4.83 11.68
C ILE A 326 37.10 -4.34 10.25
N GLU A 327 35.95 -3.72 9.98
CA GLU A 327 35.66 -3.00 8.72
C GLU A 327 35.87 -3.80 7.42
N ASN A 328 35.79 -5.13 7.46
CA ASN A 328 35.83 -5.95 6.25
C ASN A 328 34.51 -5.79 5.50
N LYS A 329 34.59 -5.66 4.16
CA LYS A 329 33.45 -5.33 3.30
C LYS A 329 33.25 -6.36 2.19
N SER A 330 32.00 -6.71 1.91
CA SER A 330 31.64 -7.39 0.67
C SER A 330 30.22 -7.10 0.21
N LEU A 331 29.83 -7.67 -0.95
CA LEU A 331 28.42 -7.77 -1.32
C LEU A 331 27.68 -8.81 -0.45
N VAL A 332 28.28 -9.97 -0.25
CA VAL A 332 27.73 -11.11 0.51
C VAL A 332 28.76 -11.66 1.51
N GLY A 333 28.41 -11.71 2.79
CA GLY A 333 29.29 -12.21 3.85
C GLY A 333 30.44 -11.25 4.15
N GLY A 334 30.19 -10.19 4.92
CA GLY A 334 31.13 -9.07 5.13
C GLY A 334 32.44 -9.49 5.78
N VAL A 335 32.37 -10.44 6.72
CA VAL A 335 33.54 -11.20 7.18
C VAL A 335 33.60 -12.56 6.50
N PHE A 336 32.58 -13.40 6.73
CA PHE A 336 32.51 -14.78 6.24
C PHE A 336 31.39 -14.96 5.21
N SER A 337 31.70 -15.63 4.10
CA SER A 337 30.70 -16.32 3.29
C SER A 337 31.03 -17.81 3.26
N VAL A 338 30.04 -18.68 3.49
CA VAL A 338 30.24 -20.13 3.64
C VAL A 338 29.22 -20.90 2.80
N SER A 339 29.68 -21.75 1.88
CA SER A 339 28.84 -22.29 0.79
C SER A 339 29.11 -23.76 0.43
N ASP A 340 28.14 -24.37 -0.25
CA ASP A 340 28.08 -25.80 -0.57
C ASP A 340 28.27 -26.67 0.70
N ASN A 341 29.05 -27.75 0.64
CA ASN A 341 29.34 -28.58 1.82
C ASN A 341 30.49 -27.98 2.67
N ALA A 342 30.29 -26.78 3.21
CA ALA A 342 31.29 -26.08 4.03
C ALA A 342 30.81 -25.80 5.46
N ALA A 343 31.70 -25.93 6.43
CA ALA A 343 31.41 -25.68 7.85
C ALA A 343 32.45 -24.77 8.49
N ILE A 344 32.00 -23.98 9.47
CA ILE A 344 32.85 -23.04 10.20
C ILE A 344 32.62 -23.14 11.71
N TYR A 345 33.72 -23.13 12.46
CA TYR A 345 33.74 -22.92 13.91
C TYR A 345 34.47 -21.60 14.19
N VAL A 346 33.82 -20.67 14.89
CA VAL A 346 34.40 -19.36 15.25
C VAL A 346 34.27 -19.10 16.75
N ALA A 347 35.38 -18.90 17.46
CA ALA A 347 35.33 -18.71 18.91
C ALA A 347 36.20 -17.57 19.44
N PHE A 348 35.78 -16.98 20.58
CA PHE A 348 36.54 -15.97 21.33
C PHE A 348 37.05 -14.80 20.47
N SER A 349 36.30 -14.45 19.43
CA SER A 349 36.71 -13.46 18.40
C SER A 349 35.91 -12.16 18.52
N ILE A 350 36.49 -11.07 18.02
CA ILE A 350 35.94 -9.71 18.09
C ILE A 350 35.52 -9.26 16.68
N PHE A 351 34.29 -8.76 16.56
CA PHE A 351 33.74 -8.23 15.32
C PHE A 351 33.32 -6.77 15.50
N ARG A 352 33.86 -5.87 14.65
CA ARG A 352 33.49 -4.44 14.62
C ARG A 352 33.28 -3.90 13.21
N ASP A 353 32.17 -3.19 13.03
CA ASP A 353 31.90 -2.31 11.88
C ASP A 353 32.08 -2.95 10.47
N ASN A 354 31.88 -4.27 10.36
CA ASN A 354 31.95 -5.01 9.09
C ASN A 354 30.64 -4.83 8.29
N LEU A 355 30.70 -4.95 6.95
CA LEU A 355 29.62 -4.57 6.03
C LEU A 355 29.39 -5.61 4.92
N SER A 356 28.17 -6.13 4.79
CA SER A 356 27.66 -6.61 3.50
C SER A 356 26.14 -6.48 3.40
N ILE A 357 25.62 -6.42 2.17
CA ILE A 357 24.19 -6.19 1.92
C ILE A 357 23.33 -7.32 2.50
N LEU A 358 23.77 -8.57 2.41
CA LEU A 358 22.98 -9.71 2.92
C LEU A 358 23.32 -10.04 4.38
N GLY A 359 24.60 -10.27 4.67
CA GLY A 359 25.10 -10.81 5.95
C GLY A 359 26.43 -10.18 6.32
N ALA A 360 26.44 -9.20 7.22
CA ALA A 360 27.63 -8.40 7.52
C ALA A 360 28.72 -9.16 8.29
N LEU A 361 28.35 -10.19 9.06
CA LEU A 361 29.29 -11.10 9.73
C LEU A 361 29.33 -12.44 8.97
N LEU A 362 28.17 -13.05 8.73
CA LEU A 362 28.02 -14.31 7.99
C LEU A 362 26.88 -14.22 6.98
N ASP A 363 27.13 -14.67 5.75
CA ASP A 363 26.10 -15.24 4.88
C ASP A 363 26.41 -16.71 4.58
N THR A 364 25.38 -17.57 4.59
CA THR A 364 25.56 -18.97 4.23
C THR A 364 24.35 -19.66 3.61
N ASN A 365 24.63 -20.44 2.57
CA ASN A 365 23.71 -21.36 1.91
C ASN A 365 24.11 -22.85 2.11
N SER A 366 24.93 -23.17 3.12
CA SER A 366 25.50 -24.51 3.36
C SER A 366 24.56 -25.46 4.09
N ASP A 367 24.61 -26.75 3.73
CA ASP A 367 23.89 -27.85 4.40
C ASP A 367 24.62 -28.39 5.66
N LEU A 368 25.81 -27.87 6.01
CA LEU A 368 26.61 -28.34 7.16
C LEU A 368 26.48 -27.44 8.41
N PRO A 369 26.65 -28.02 9.63
CA PRO A 369 26.53 -27.28 10.87
C PRO A 369 27.67 -26.28 11.12
N MET A 370 27.34 -25.16 11.78
CA MET A 370 28.27 -24.09 12.15
C MET A 370 28.13 -23.70 13.62
N GLN A 371 29.21 -23.21 14.23
CA GLN A 371 29.22 -22.79 15.64
C GLN A 371 29.98 -21.48 15.85
N PHE A 372 29.37 -20.60 16.65
CA PHE A 372 29.94 -19.34 17.13
C PHE A 372 29.91 -19.34 18.66
N ASP A 373 31.08 -19.39 19.31
CA ASP A 373 31.22 -19.58 20.76
C ASP A 373 32.03 -18.47 21.45
N GLY A 374 31.46 -17.77 22.42
CA GLY A 374 32.17 -16.77 23.25
C GLY A 374 32.68 -15.53 22.50
N ASN A 375 32.06 -15.14 21.39
CA ASN A 375 32.46 -13.98 20.59
C ASN A 375 31.85 -12.67 21.08
N PHE A 376 32.49 -11.55 20.73
CA PHE A 376 31.98 -10.19 20.94
C PHE A 376 31.63 -9.54 19.60
N VAL A 377 30.41 -9.00 19.48
CA VAL A 377 29.90 -8.39 18.24
C VAL A 377 29.35 -6.99 18.49
N GLU A 378 29.85 -6.03 17.71
CA GLU A 378 29.51 -4.60 17.76
C GLU A 378 29.50 -4.06 16.31
N ASN A 379 28.53 -3.21 15.94
CA ASN A 379 28.42 -2.66 14.58
C ASN A 379 27.66 -1.34 14.61
N THR A 380 28.43 -0.25 14.75
CA THR A 380 27.94 1.06 15.19
C THR A 380 27.69 2.01 14.03
N LYS A 381 28.44 1.86 12.93
CA LYS A 381 28.34 2.75 11.77
C LYS A 381 26.95 2.64 11.13
N TYR A 382 26.46 3.75 10.59
CA TYR A 382 25.10 3.81 10.03
C TYR A 382 25.09 3.16 8.63
N LEU A 383 24.41 2.02 8.53
CA LEU A 383 24.57 1.08 7.41
C LEU A 383 23.22 0.69 6.82
N GLY A 384 22.54 1.66 6.20
CA GLY A 384 21.24 1.48 5.54
C GLY A 384 21.21 0.48 4.36
N GLU A 385 22.37 -0.07 3.99
CA GLU A 385 22.53 -1.13 2.99
C GLU A 385 22.46 -2.55 3.60
N ILE A 386 22.66 -2.72 4.91
CA ILE A 386 22.72 -4.05 5.56
C ILE A 386 21.33 -4.60 5.84
N GLN A 387 21.01 -5.76 5.25
CA GLN A 387 19.81 -6.53 5.59
C GLN A 387 19.97 -7.27 6.93
N SER A 388 21.14 -7.87 7.21
CA SER A 388 21.40 -8.58 8.47
C SER A 388 22.89 -8.77 8.83
N MET A 389 23.19 -9.13 10.08
CA MET A 389 24.51 -9.61 10.51
C MET A 389 24.72 -11.08 10.13
N PHE A 390 23.69 -11.92 10.27
CA PHE A 390 23.65 -13.34 9.96
C PHE A 390 22.51 -13.65 8.97
N SER A 391 22.88 -13.91 7.72
CA SER A 391 21.96 -14.35 6.66
C SER A 391 22.03 -15.87 6.50
N LEU A 392 20.89 -16.54 6.71
CA LEU A 392 20.73 -17.98 6.61
C LEU A 392 19.84 -18.30 5.39
N SER A 393 20.47 -18.66 4.27
CA SER A 393 19.89 -18.58 2.92
C SER A 393 19.72 -19.93 2.21
N ASN A 394 19.65 -21.06 2.94
CA ASN A 394 19.28 -22.36 2.36
C ASN A 394 18.56 -23.30 3.35
N ALA A 395 17.86 -24.30 2.79
CA ALA A 395 16.83 -25.11 3.43
C ALA A 395 17.30 -26.19 4.43
N ARG A 396 18.56 -26.17 4.87
CA ARG A 396 19.09 -27.07 5.93
C ARG A 396 20.15 -26.46 6.86
N VAL A 397 20.48 -25.17 6.72
CA VAL A 397 21.56 -24.54 7.51
C VAL A 397 21.29 -24.69 9.01
N SER A 398 22.24 -25.21 9.78
CA SER A 398 22.13 -25.25 11.26
C SER A 398 23.26 -24.48 11.95
N VAL A 399 22.93 -23.48 12.76
CA VAL A 399 23.89 -22.60 13.46
C VAL A 399 23.71 -22.67 14.97
N MET A 400 24.80 -22.91 15.69
CA MET A 400 24.90 -22.79 17.15
C MET A 400 25.56 -21.45 17.52
N PHE A 401 24.95 -20.70 18.45
CA PHE A 401 25.39 -19.39 18.91
C PHE A 401 25.45 -19.40 20.45
N LYS A 402 26.63 -19.68 21.02
CA LYS A 402 26.82 -19.96 22.45
C LYS A 402 27.70 -18.91 23.14
N ASP A 403 27.34 -18.50 24.36
CA ASP A 403 28.11 -17.60 25.24
C ASP A 403 28.53 -16.24 24.61
N ASN A 404 27.87 -15.79 23.54
CA ASN A 404 28.26 -14.57 22.81
C ASN A 404 27.68 -13.31 23.49
N LEU A 405 28.41 -12.20 23.37
CA LEU A 405 27.97 -10.86 23.78
C LEU A 405 27.79 -9.97 22.55
N ILE A 406 26.61 -9.36 22.43
CA ILE A 406 26.22 -8.53 21.30
C ILE A 406 25.81 -7.16 21.87
N MET A 407 26.45 -6.09 21.40
CA MET A 407 26.17 -4.71 21.85
C MET A 407 26.11 -3.74 20.68
N ASN A 408 25.43 -2.61 20.85
CA ASN A 408 25.52 -1.44 19.94
C ASN A 408 25.33 -1.80 18.45
N LEU A 409 24.18 -2.41 18.10
CA LEU A 409 23.83 -2.76 16.72
C LEU A 409 22.69 -1.89 16.21
N ASN A 410 22.76 -1.43 14.96
CA ASN A 410 21.70 -0.65 14.29
C ASN A 410 21.03 -1.41 13.12
N VAL A 411 21.07 -2.74 13.11
CA VAL A 411 20.68 -3.62 11.97
C VAL A 411 19.97 -4.90 12.44
N THR A 412 19.41 -5.68 11.51
CA THR A 412 18.89 -7.03 11.85
C THR A 412 20.03 -7.96 12.29
N PHE A 413 19.87 -8.74 13.36
CA PHE A 413 20.88 -9.73 13.73
C PHE A 413 20.74 -11.03 12.93
N PHE A 414 19.74 -11.87 13.22
CA PHE A 414 19.47 -13.10 12.47
C PHE A 414 18.33 -12.92 11.45
N ASN A 415 18.59 -13.28 10.19
CA ASN A 415 17.62 -13.29 9.10
C ASN A 415 17.59 -14.67 8.43
N ALA A 416 16.41 -15.27 8.29
CA ALA A 416 16.25 -16.59 7.66
C ALA A 416 15.00 -16.65 6.79
N ASN A 417 15.16 -17.10 5.54
CA ASN A 417 14.11 -17.16 4.52
C ASN A 417 13.68 -18.60 4.14
N SER A 418 14.21 -19.59 4.86
CA SER A 418 14.25 -21.00 4.49
C SER A 418 14.35 -21.90 5.74
N LEU A 419 14.30 -23.23 5.55
CA LEU A 419 14.34 -24.27 6.60
C LEU A 419 15.67 -24.36 7.36
N SER A 420 16.05 -23.31 8.09
CA SER A 420 17.23 -23.28 8.95
C SER A 420 16.93 -23.69 10.41
N ILE A 421 17.97 -24.06 11.17
CA ILE A 421 17.91 -24.32 12.61
C ILE A 421 18.92 -23.40 13.31
N LEU A 422 18.44 -22.48 14.13
CA LEU A 422 19.27 -21.62 14.97
C LEU A 422 19.12 -22.03 16.44
N GLY A 423 20.22 -22.32 17.13
CA GLY A 423 20.26 -22.45 18.58
C GLY A 423 21.11 -21.36 19.21
N VAL A 424 20.54 -20.55 20.09
CA VAL A 424 21.20 -19.49 20.85
C VAL A 424 21.20 -19.87 22.32
N ILE A 425 22.38 -19.94 22.93
CA ILE A 425 22.58 -20.44 24.30
C ILE A 425 23.40 -19.42 25.10
N ASN A 426 22.89 -19.05 26.28
CA ASN A 426 23.58 -18.23 27.29
C ASN A 426 24.18 -16.91 26.77
N SER A 427 23.67 -16.41 25.63
CA SER A 427 24.15 -15.21 24.96
C SER A 427 23.39 -13.97 25.46
N THR A 428 23.97 -12.79 25.30
CA THR A 428 23.37 -11.53 25.78
C THR A 428 23.38 -10.45 24.70
N PHE A 429 22.22 -9.86 24.43
CA PHE A 429 22.01 -8.73 23.55
C PHE A 429 21.76 -7.47 24.39
N ILE A 430 22.52 -6.40 24.13
CA ILE A 430 22.43 -5.10 24.83
C ILE A 430 22.33 -3.99 23.77
N GLU A 431 21.45 -3.02 23.97
CA GLU A 431 21.40 -1.77 23.17
C GLU A 431 21.40 -2.03 21.65
N CYS A 432 20.64 -3.05 21.25
CA CYS A 432 20.43 -3.43 19.86
C CYS A 432 19.19 -2.70 19.32
N ASN A 433 19.40 -1.79 18.37
CA ASN A 433 18.39 -0.98 17.70
C ASN A 433 17.99 -1.64 16.36
N GLY A 434 17.00 -2.53 16.39
CA GLY A 434 16.58 -3.25 15.18
C GLY A 434 15.77 -4.52 15.45
N LYS A 435 15.95 -5.54 14.60
CA LYS A 435 15.33 -6.86 14.74
C LYS A 435 16.41 -7.87 15.13
N ILE A 436 16.25 -8.58 16.22
CA ILE A 436 17.23 -9.63 16.59
C ILE A 436 16.92 -10.93 15.83
N VAL A 437 15.66 -11.19 15.48
CA VAL A 437 15.23 -12.36 14.69
C VAL A 437 14.19 -11.95 13.65
N ASN A 438 14.41 -12.33 12.39
CA ASN A 438 13.50 -12.10 11.26
C ASN A 438 13.38 -13.39 10.42
N PHE A 439 12.49 -14.30 10.83
CA PHE A 439 12.41 -15.69 10.35
C PHE A 439 11.12 -15.96 9.56
N TYR A 440 11.27 -16.61 8.40
CA TYR A 440 10.20 -16.98 7.48
C TYR A 440 10.32 -18.46 7.09
N ASN A 441 9.25 -19.01 6.49
CA ASN A 441 9.27 -20.26 5.72
C ASN A 441 9.88 -21.45 6.48
N GLN A 442 9.29 -21.76 7.64
CA GLN A 442 9.61 -22.92 8.49
C GLN A 442 11.00 -22.95 9.15
N ALA A 443 11.75 -21.83 9.15
CA ALA A 443 12.93 -21.66 10.00
C ALA A 443 12.62 -21.93 11.49
N SER A 444 13.53 -22.59 12.21
CA SER A 444 13.36 -22.99 13.61
C SER A 444 14.41 -22.33 14.52
N ALA A 445 13.98 -21.59 15.55
CA ALA A 445 14.87 -20.96 16.53
C ALA A 445 14.69 -21.54 17.94
N PHE A 446 15.80 -21.75 18.66
CA PHE A 446 15.85 -22.20 20.05
C PHE A 446 16.70 -21.22 20.86
N PHE A 447 16.12 -20.54 21.83
CA PHE A 447 16.79 -19.60 22.73
C PHE A 447 16.78 -20.16 24.15
N LEU A 448 17.98 -20.39 24.71
CA LEU A 448 18.19 -20.95 26.04
C LEU A 448 19.00 -19.96 26.89
N ASN A 449 18.52 -19.61 28.08
CA ASN A 449 19.19 -18.71 29.03
C ASN A 449 19.66 -17.36 28.42
N THR A 450 18.98 -16.89 27.37
CA THR A 450 19.42 -15.73 26.57
C THR A 450 18.80 -14.44 27.11
N LYS A 451 19.58 -13.36 27.14
CA LYS A 451 19.19 -12.04 27.68
C LYS A 451 19.06 -10.99 26.58
N PHE A 452 18.04 -10.14 26.69
CA PHE A 452 17.75 -9.04 25.78
C PHE A 452 17.50 -7.78 26.61
N ILE A 453 18.43 -6.82 26.57
CA ILE A 453 18.50 -5.69 27.50
C ILE A 453 18.56 -4.38 26.71
N ASN A 454 17.82 -3.36 27.14
CA ASN A 454 17.89 -1.98 26.60
C ASN A 454 17.73 -1.87 25.07
N SER A 455 17.17 -2.89 24.40
CA SER A 455 17.15 -2.98 22.93
C SER A 455 15.92 -2.24 22.37
N THR A 456 16.11 -1.47 21.30
CA THR A 456 15.05 -0.64 20.71
C THR A 456 14.66 -1.09 19.29
N SER A 457 13.47 -0.73 18.81
CA SER A 457 13.07 -1.02 17.42
C SER A 457 11.95 -0.10 16.93
N LEU A 458 12.03 0.30 15.66
CA LEU A 458 10.93 0.97 14.94
C LEU A 458 9.90 -0.02 14.35
N ASP A 459 10.18 -1.32 14.45
CA ASP A 459 9.26 -2.42 14.17
C ASP A 459 9.34 -3.38 15.38
N SER A 460 9.54 -4.68 15.15
CA SER A 460 9.36 -5.72 16.14
C SER A 460 10.63 -6.55 16.31
N ILE A 461 11.05 -6.79 17.55
CA ILE A 461 12.40 -7.32 17.86
C ILE A 461 12.56 -8.78 17.35
N ILE A 462 11.54 -9.61 17.51
CA ILE A 462 11.51 -11.02 17.09
C ILE A 462 10.29 -11.26 16.21
N VAL A 463 10.53 -11.70 14.97
CA VAL A 463 9.50 -11.93 13.95
C VAL A 463 9.59 -13.37 13.44
N LEU A 464 8.50 -14.14 13.60
CA LEU A 464 8.33 -15.51 13.13
C LEU A 464 7.12 -15.57 12.20
N ARG A 465 7.32 -15.97 10.94
CA ARG A 465 6.25 -16.00 9.92
C ARG A 465 6.27 -17.28 9.09
N ASN A 466 5.13 -17.61 8.47
CA ASN A 466 4.97 -18.67 7.46
C ASN A 466 5.50 -20.04 7.96
N GLY A 467 4.95 -20.54 9.06
CA GLY A 467 5.33 -21.83 9.64
C GLY A 467 6.67 -21.86 10.39
N ALA A 468 7.36 -20.73 10.55
CA ALA A 468 8.55 -20.64 11.41
C ALA A 468 8.23 -21.02 12.87
N THR A 469 9.19 -21.56 13.60
CA THR A 469 8.99 -22.07 14.97
C THR A 469 9.97 -21.44 15.97
N GLY A 470 9.52 -21.02 17.15
CA GLY A 470 10.39 -20.40 18.16
C GLY A 470 10.26 -20.99 19.56
N TYR A 471 11.35 -21.47 20.14
CA TYR A 471 11.40 -22.04 21.49
C TYR A 471 12.24 -21.13 22.40
N PHE A 472 11.67 -20.65 23.50
CA PHE A 472 12.31 -19.69 24.40
C PHE A 472 12.26 -20.22 25.83
N TYR A 473 13.42 -20.55 26.40
CA TYR A 473 13.57 -21.18 27.72
C TYR A 473 14.48 -20.33 28.62
N ASN A 474 13.96 -19.91 29.78
CA ASN A 474 14.66 -19.08 30.77
C ASN A 474 15.26 -17.79 30.15
N CYS A 475 14.57 -17.20 29.17
CA CYS A 475 14.97 -15.97 28.51
C CYS A 475 14.53 -14.74 29.30
N ILE A 476 15.39 -13.72 29.37
CA ILE A 476 15.14 -12.47 30.11
C ILE A 476 15.07 -11.31 29.11
N PHE A 477 13.98 -10.54 29.18
CA PHE A 477 13.75 -9.32 28.41
C PHE A 477 13.60 -8.16 29.39
N LEU A 478 14.50 -7.18 29.35
CA LEU A 478 14.60 -6.09 30.31
C LEU A 478 14.71 -4.73 29.60
N ARG A 479 13.76 -3.82 29.86
CA ARG A 479 13.77 -2.42 29.35
C ARG A 479 13.91 -2.30 27.83
N ASN A 480 13.27 -3.19 27.08
CA ASN A 480 13.27 -3.14 25.61
C ASN A 480 12.10 -2.27 25.11
N LYS A 481 12.31 -1.51 24.03
CA LYS A 481 11.31 -0.57 23.48
C LYS A 481 11.02 -0.82 22.00
N ALA A 482 9.78 -1.13 21.62
CA ALA A 482 9.47 -1.55 20.24
C ALA A 482 8.03 -1.25 19.80
N VAL A 483 7.66 -1.59 18.57
CA VAL A 483 6.24 -1.73 18.20
C VAL A 483 5.63 -2.94 18.90
N SER A 484 6.37 -4.06 18.90
CA SER A 484 6.15 -5.25 19.73
C SER A 484 7.49 -5.96 19.97
N ILE A 485 7.61 -6.80 21.02
CA ILE A 485 8.82 -7.64 21.13
C ILE A 485 8.70 -8.85 20.20
N PHE A 486 7.51 -9.43 20.09
CA PHE A 486 7.25 -10.65 19.31
C PHE A 486 6.12 -10.47 18.29
N VAL A 487 6.33 -10.92 17.05
CA VAL A 487 5.30 -11.11 16.02
C VAL A 487 5.34 -12.56 15.55
N ILE A 488 4.25 -13.29 15.74
CA ILE A 488 4.14 -14.72 15.43
C ILE A 488 2.90 -14.91 14.55
N THR A 489 3.11 -15.07 13.23
CA THR A 489 2.00 -15.06 12.26
C THR A 489 2.09 -16.12 11.17
N ASN A 490 0.97 -16.35 10.48
CA ASN A 490 0.86 -17.26 9.34
C ASN A 490 1.34 -18.69 9.67
N SER A 491 0.60 -19.37 10.56
CA SER A 491 0.84 -20.75 11.00
C SER A 491 2.18 -21.01 11.71
N ALA A 492 2.80 -19.97 12.27
CA ALA A 492 4.01 -20.09 13.08
C ALA A 492 3.74 -20.72 14.47
N ASP A 493 4.67 -21.56 14.95
CA ASP A 493 4.66 -22.18 16.28
C ASP A 493 5.55 -21.40 17.26
N SER A 494 5.19 -21.34 18.54
CA SER A 494 6.08 -20.85 19.59
C SER A 494 5.80 -21.45 20.97
N LEU A 495 6.87 -21.68 21.74
CA LEU A 495 6.83 -22.20 23.12
C LEU A 495 7.67 -21.31 24.04
N PHE A 496 7.05 -20.72 25.06
CA PHE A 496 7.70 -19.97 26.12
C PHE A 496 7.71 -20.78 27.42
N TYR A 497 8.87 -20.90 28.07
CA TYR A 497 9.02 -21.63 29.33
C TYR A 497 9.96 -20.90 30.30
N GLN A 498 9.48 -20.54 31.49
CA GLN A 498 10.24 -19.81 32.51
C GLN A 498 10.83 -18.47 32.05
N ASN A 499 10.23 -17.82 31.04
CA ASN A 499 10.72 -16.53 30.54
C ASN A 499 10.31 -15.37 31.47
N PHE A 500 11.06 -14.28 31.42
CA PHE A 500 10.89 -13.12 32.29
C PHE A 500 10.95 -11.82 31.48
N PHE A 501 9.88 -11.03 31.53
CA PHE A 501 9.74 -9.76 30.81
C PHE A 501 9.53 -8.64 31.83
N GLN A 502 10.48 -7.71 31.93
CA GLN A 502 10.42 -6.58 32.86
C GLN A 502 10.64 -5.23 32.17
N GLU A 503 9.83 -4.24 32.54
CA GLU A 503 9.99 -2.82 32.18
C GLU A 503 10.04 -2.56 30.65
N CYS A 504 9.48 -3.45 29.83
CA CYS A 504 9.47 -3.25 28.38
C CYS A 504 8.30 -2.35 27.96
N GLU A 505 8.52 -1.50 26.97
CA GLU A 505 7.59 -0.47 26.49
C GLU A 505 7.25 -0.75 25.02
N THR A 506 5.98 -1.03 24.70
CA THR A 506 5.56 -1.32 23.33
C THR A 506 4.42 -0.43 22.87
N THR A 507 4.49 0.05 21.62
CA THR A 507 3.44 0.92 21.09
C THR A 507 2.15 0.13 20.84
N GLN A 508 2.28 -1.14 20.43
CA GLN A 508 1.21 -2.14 20.41
C GLN A 508 1.44 -3.14 21.56
N GLU A 509 0.93 -4.36 21.44
CA GLU A 509 1.12 -5.42 22.43
C GLU A 509 2.55 -6.00 22.38
N LEU A 510 3.05 -6.46 23.52
CA LEU A 510 4.38 -7.06 23.66
C LEU A 510 4.57 -8.31 22.77
N ILE A 511 3.51 -9.09 22.57
CA ILE A 511 3.45 -10.29 21.72
C ILE A 511 2.23 -10.20 20.80
N ILE A 512 2.40 -10.31 19.48
CA ILE A 512 1.32 -10.28 18.49
C ILE A 512 1.16 -11.65 17.82
N LEU A 513 -0.04 -12.24 17.93
CA LEU A 513 -0.39 -13.56 17.41
C LEU A 513 -1.51 -13.47 16.36
N GLN A 514 -1.24 -13.88 15.10
CA GLN A 514 -2.23 -13.81 14.00
C GLN A 514 -2.17 -15.00 13.03
N ASN A 515 -3.25 -15.26 12.31
CA ASN A 515 -3.34 -16.18 11.17
C ASN A 515 -2.85 -17.61 11.45
N ARG A 516 -3.62 -18.39 12.22
CA ARG A 516 -3.43 -19.83 12.54
C ARG A 516 -2.16 -20.17 13.33
N TYR A 517 -1.58 -19.21 14.05
CA TYR A 517 -0.47 -19.43 14.97
C TYR A 517 -0.77 -20.53 16.02
N ASN A 518 0.29 -21.04 16.66
CA ASN A 518 0.19 -21.95 17.80
C ASN A 518 1.19 -21.50 18.88
N MET A 519 0.70 -21.01 20.02
CA MET A 519 1.49 -20.37 21.08
C MET A 519 1.20 -21.03 22.44
N ASP A 520 2.21 -21.66 23.03
CA ASP A 520 2.13 -22.26 24.37
C ASP A 520 3.06 -21.51 25.35
N ILE A 521 2.54 -21.05 26.48
CA ILE A 521 3.26 -20.23 27.48
C ILE A 521 3.18 -20.92 28.84
N HIS A 522 4.35 -21.13 29.46
CA HIS A 522 4.49 -21.82 30.75
C HIS A 522 5.41 -21.06 31.70
N PHE A 523 5.02 -20.96 32.98
CA PHE A 523 5.84 -20.40 34.08
C PHE A 523 6.46 -19.02 33.79
N THR A 524 5.87 -18.26 32.86
CA THR A 524 6.45 -17.01 32.34
C THR A 524 5.94 -15.83 33.17
N THR A 525 6.78 -14.83 33.39
CA THR A 525 6.44 -13.64 34.20
C THR A 525 6.54 -12.38 33.35
N PHE A 526 5.45 -11.62 33.32
CA PHE A 526 5.35 -10.30 32.68
C PHE A 526 5.15 -9.25 33.76
N ARG A 527 6.18 -8.44 34.04
CA ARG A 527 6.22 -7.47 35.12
C ARG A 527 6.46 -6.05 34.62
N LEU A 528 5.68 -5.07 35.06
CA LEU A 528 5.93 -3.63 34.79
C LEU A 528 6.07 -3.26 33.30
N ASN A 529 5.49 -4.03 32.37
CA ASN A 529 5.52 -3.71 30.94
C ASN A 529 4.41 -2.72 30.57
N VAL A 530 4.62 -1.90 29.55
CA VAL A 530 3.77 -0.78 29.13
C VAL A 530 3.28 -1.01 27.69
N GLY A 531 1.98 -0.84 27.42
CA GLY A 531 1.38 -0.91 26.09
C GLY A 531 0.63 0.39 25.71
N ASP A 532 1.20 1.19 24.80
CA ASP A 532 0.79 2.61 24.64
C ASP A 532 -0.53 2.84 23.90
N THR A 533 -0.87 2.01 22.90
CA THR A 533 -2.04 2.26 22.02
C THR A 533 -3.17 1.24 22.14
N ARG A 534 -2.90 0.01 22.61
CA ARG A 534 -3.87 -1.10 22.66
C ARG A 534 -3.69 -1.98 23.92
N GLY A 535 -3.43 -3.28 23.75
CA GLY A 535 -3.14 -4.20 24.84
C GLY A 535 -1.76 -4.00 25.46
N GLY A 536 -1.55 -4.66 26.58
CA GLY A 536 -0.23 -4.73 27.23
C GLY A 536 0.59 -5.89 26.66
N VAL A 537 0.33 -7.11 27.13
CA VAL A 537 1.23 -8.25 26.90
C VAL A 537 0.95 -9.06 25.63
N LEU A 538 -0.30 -9.44 25.33
CA LEU A 538 -0.63 -10.30 24.18
C LEU A 538 -1.71 -9.69 23.29
N PHE A 539 -1.54 -9.77 21.98
CA PHE A 539 -2.59 -9.71 20.96
C PHE A 539 -2.88 -11.11 20.43
N SER A 540 -4.16 -11.45 20.22
CA SER A 540 -4.62 -12.76 19.72
C SER A 540 -5.78 -12.57 18.74
N ASP A 541 -5.70 -13.07 17.50
CA ASP A 541 -6.92 -13.35 16.72
C ASP A 541 -7.53 -14.71 17.11
N ASP A 542 -8.72 -15.03 16.58
CA ASP A 542 -9.46 -16.26 16.91
C ASP A 542 -9.18 -17.45 15.98
N THR A 543 -8.11 -17.37 15.17
CA THR A 543 -7.74 -18.41 14.19
C THR A 543 -6.66 -19.38 14.70
N GLY A 544 -5.88 -18.98 15.70
CA GLY A 544 -4.79 -19.76 16.27
C GLY A 544 -5.12 -20.50 17.57
N LYS A 545 -4.15 -21.26 18.08
CA LYS A 545 -4.19 -21.91 19.40
C LYS A 545 -3.31 -21.10 20.37
N LEU A 546 -3.89 -20.63 21.47
CA LEU A 546 -3.15 -19.99 22.58
C LEU A 546 -3.37 -20.78 23.87
N GLN A 547 -2.30 -21.25 24.52
CA GLN A 547 -2.38 -21.84 25.86
C GLN A 547 -1.42 -21.16 26.83
N ILE A 548 -1.90 -20.86 28.05
CA ILE A 548 -1.08 -20.20 29.09
C ILE A 548 -1.28 -20.92 30.43
N TYR A 549 -0.18 -21.38 31.02
CA TYR A 549 -0.14 -22.15 32.26
C TYR A 549 0.83 -21.55 33.28
N ASN A 550 0.43 -21.52 34.55
CA ASN A 550 1.28 -21.17 35.71
C ASN A 550 2.07 -19.86 35.55
N SER A 551 1.59 -18.92 34.72
CA SER A 551 2.30 -17.69 34.34
C SER A 551 1.74 -16.48 35.08
N SER A 552 2.56 -15.45 35.29
CA SER A 552 2.19 -14.27 36.09
C SER A 552 2.24 -12.97 35.29
N PHE A 553 1.28 -12.08 35.55
CA PHE A 553 1.14 -10.76 34.95
C PHE A 553 1.05 -9.76 36.09
N ILE A 554 2.10 -8.97 36.32
CA ILE A 554 2.32 -8.18 37.54
C ILE A 554 2.56 -6.71 37.19
N SER A 555 1.68 -5.80 37.61
CA SER A 555 1.86 -4.35 37.46
C SER A 555 2.10 -3.86 36.03
N ASN A 556 1.60 -4.56 35.00
CA ASN A 556 1.69 -4.09 33.61
C ASN A 556 0.64 -2.98 33.39
N THR A 557 0.98 -1.98 32.59
CA THR A 557 0.11 -0.86 32.20
C THR A 557 -0.28 -0.98 30.73
N CYS A 558 -1.49 -0.57 30.37
CA CYS A 558 -1.95 -0.59 28.98
C CYS A 558 -3.10 0.38 28.72
N VAL A 559 -3.54 0.51 27.46
CA VAL A 559 -4.84 1.13 27.14
C VAL A 559 -5.99 0.19 27.48
N SER A 560 -6.01 -1.03 26.96
CA SER A 560 -7.10 -1.99 27.24
C SER A 560 -6.64 -3.43 27.06
N GLY A 561 -6.92 -4.35 28.00
CA GLY A 561 -6.49 -5.75 27.90
C GLY A 561 -5.00 -5.93 28.23
N CYS A 562 -4.60 -5.62 29.47
CA CYS A 562 -3.18 -5.55 29.82
C CYS A 562 -2.48 -6.91 29.81
N SER A 563 -3.22 -8.01 30.00
CA SER A 563 -2.70 -9.37 29.78
C SER A 563 -2.98 -9.87 28.37
N ILE A 564 -4.22 -9.72 27.87
CA ILE A 564 -4.63 -10.17 26.53
C ILE A 564 -5.62 -9.20 25.86
N TYR A 565 -5.29 -8.74 24.67
CA TYR A 565 -6.17 -8.06 23.72
C TYR A 565 -6.53 -9.03 22.59
N TYR A 566 -7.80 -9.14 22.23
CA TYR A 566 -8.22 -9.99 21.12
C TYR A 566 -8.66 -9.18 19.89
N GLY A 567 -8.18 -9.58 18.71
CA GLY A 567 -8.39 -8.92 17.42
C GLY A 567 -9.69 -9.30 16.69
N ALA A 568 -9.93 -8.61 15.57
CA ALA A 568 -10.73 -9.15 14.48
C ALA A 568 -9.94 -10.21 13.70
N ASN A 569 -10.66 -11.15 13.10
CA ASN A 569 -10.09 -12.11 12.15
C ASN A 569 -9.77 -11.43 10.80
N THR A 570 -8.61 -11.73 10.20
CA THR A 570 -8.25 -11.25 8.84
C THR A 570 -8.42 -12.31 7.74
N LEU A 571 -8.66 -13.57 8.11
CA LEU A 571 -8.77 -14.73 7.20
C LEU A 571 -10.03 -15.55 7.50
N ILE A 572 -10.93 -15.65 6.53
CA ILE A 572 -12.17 -16.43 6.62
C ILE A 572 -11.84 -17.91 6.92
N ALA A 573 -11.96 -18.32 8.17
CA ALA A 573 -11.62 -19.65 8.67
C ALA A 573 -12.71 -20.11 9.64
N SER A 574 -13.35 -21.24 9.34
CA SER A 574 -14.57 -21.72 10.00
C SER A 574 -14.34 -22.64 11.21
N THR A 575 -13.10 -22.78 11.67
CA THR A 575 -12.69 -23.73 12.72
C THR A 575 -12.07 -23.01 13.91
N CYS A 576 -12.89 -22.71 14.93
CA CYS A 576 -12.39 -22.20 16.20
C CYS A 576 -11.47 -23.23 16.90
N ASN A 577 -10.21 -22.85 17.13
CA ASN A 577 -9.32 -23.56 18.06
C ASN A 577 -9.41 -22.88 19.44
N THR A 578 -9.98 -23.56 20.44
CA THR A 578 -10.22 -22.91 21.73
C THR A 578 -8.92 -22.69 22.52
N SER A 579 -8.62 -21.43 22.82
CA SER A 579 -7.58 -21.05 23.79
C SER A 579 -7.84 -21.64 25.17
N HIS A 580 -6.78 -21.89 25.95
CA HIS A 580 -6.88 -22.49 27.28
C HIS A 580 -5.95 -21.80 28.30
N TYR A 581 -6.51 -21.42 29.43
CA TYR A 581 -5.82 -20.68 30.48
C TYR A 581 -5.97 -21.45 31.80
N CYS A 582 -4.86 -21.78 32.46
CA CYS A 582 -4.90 -22.49 33.73
C CYS A 582 -3.85 -21.99 34.74
N SER A 583 -4.28 -21.75 35.97
CA SER A 583 -3.41 -21.43 37.13
C SER A 583 -2.47 -20.23 36.94
N ASN A 584 -2.87 -19.25 36.12
CA ASN A 584 -2.14 -17.99 35.96
C ASN A 584 -2.51 -16.97 37.05
N SER A 585 -1.62 -16.02 37.33
CA SER A 585 -1.85 -14.95 38.31
C SER A 585 -1.82 -13.57 37.67
N PHE A 586 -2.82 -12.75 38.01
CA PHE A 586 -2.95 -11.36 37.55
C PHE A 586 -2.91 -10.45 38.77
N LEU A 587 -1.86 -9.64 38.91
CA LEU A 587 -1.61 -8.80 40.10
C LEU A 587 -1.37 -7.35 39.69
N ASN A 588 -2.05 -6.39 40.31
CA ASN A 588 -1.76 -4.94 40.19
C ASN A 588 -1.76 -4.33 38.76
N ASN A 589 -2.26 -5.02 37.72
CA ASN A 589 -2.23 -4.50 36.35
C ASN A 589 -3.21 -3.30 36.19
N PHE A 590 -2.87 -2.32 35.36
CA PHE A 590 -3.62 -1.05 35.23
C PHE A 590 -3.96 -0.70 33.77
N ALA A 591 -5.26 -0.67 33.43
CA ALA A 591 -5.74 -0.20 32.13
C ALA A 591 -6.23 1.25 32.17
N SER A 592 -5.68 2.12 31.31
CA SER A 592 -6.09 3.53 31.20
C SER A 592 -7.47 3.70 30.52
N ASN A 593 -7.94 2.68 29.81
CA ASN A 593 -9.33 2.54 29.37
C ASN A 593 -10.00 1.33 30.05
N ALA A 594 -10.13 0.16 29.41
CA ALA A 594 -10.97 -0.94 29.93
C ALA A 594 -10.39 -2.36 29.83
N GLY A 595 -10.86 -3.29 30.68
CA GLY A 595 -10.40 -4.67 30.73
C GLY A 595 -8.98 -4.79 31.30
N SER A 596 -8.81 -4.69 32.62
CA SER A 596 -7.48 -4.70 33.26
C SER A 596 -6.70 -6.01 33.10
N VAL A 597 -7.38 -7.11 32.78
CA VAL A 597 -6.78 -8.39 32.40
C VAL A 597 -6.98 -8.65 30.91
N ALA A 598 -8.23 -8.65 30.42
CA ALA A 598 -8.53 -8.99 29.03
C ALA A 598 -9.52 -8.05 28.34
N TYR A 599 -9.27 -7.77 27.04
CA TYR A 599 -10.13 -6.96 26.20
C TYR A 599 -10.41 -7.63 24.85
N TYR A 600 -11.65 -7.56 24.35
CA TYR A 600 -12.05 -8.15 23.07
C TYR A 600 -12.48 -7.05 22.10
N SER A 601 -11.74 -6.83 21.02
CA SER A 601 -11.98 -5.73 20.06
C SER A 601 -13.16 -5.96 19.13
N ASN A 602 -13.59 -7.21 18.91
CA ASN A 602 -14.52 -7.59 17.86
C ASN A 602 -15.32 -8.86 18.23
N ASN A 603 -16.31 -9.19 17.40
CA ASN A 603 -17.14 -10.39 17.57
C ASN A 603 -16.37 -11.66 17.17
N ILE A 604 -15.53 -12.15 18.11
CA ILE A 604 -14.85 -13.44 18.02
C ILE A 604 -15.86 -14.58 17.87
N SER A 605 -15.58 -15.48 16.92
CA SER A 605 -16.37 -16.68 16.61
C SER A 605 -16.24 -17.77 17.69
N CYS A 606 -15.09 -17.84 18.36
CA CYS A 606 -14.85 -18.77 19.46
C CYS A 606 -15.70 -18.48 20.71
N PRO A 607 -16.09 -19.52 21.48
CA PRO A 607 -16.66 -19.34 22.80
C PRO A 607 -15.59 -18.84 23.79
N ILE A 608 -15.88 -17.75 24.50
CA ILE A 608 -15.01 -17.23 25.56
C ILE A 608 -14.93 -18.26 26.70
N ARG A 609 -13.72 -18.73 27.02
CA ARG A 609 -13.45 -19.52 28.23
C ARG A 609 -12.90 -18.65 29.34
N THR A 610 -13.45 -18.81 30.54
CA THR A 610 -12.83 -18.38 31.80
C THR A 610 -11.55 -19.19 32.06
N CYS A 611 -10.62 -18.64 32.85
CA CYS A 611 -9.42 -19.37 33.23
C CYS A 611 -9.67 -20.36 34.38
N ASP A 612 -9.18 -21.58 34.21
CA ASP A 612 -9.26 -22.64 35.22
C ASP A 612 -8.25 -22.39 36.36
N ARG A 613 -8.74 -22.12 37.58
CA ARG A 613 -7.91 -21.88 38.79
C ARG A 613 -6.97 -20.67 38.71
N CYS A 614 -7.27 -19.64 37.91
CA CYS A 614 -6.51 -18.39 37.95
C CYS A 614 -6.70 -17.62 39.27
N PHE A 615 -5.70 -16.82 39.64
CA PHE A 615 -5.75 -15.86 40.75
C PHE A 615 -5.74 -14.43 40.20
N SER A 616 -6.53 -13.52 40.79
CA SER A 616 -6.62 -12.11 40.38
C SER A 616 -6.71 -11.21 41.61
N GLN A 617 -5.82 -10.23 41.73
CA GLN A 617 -5.79 -9.30 42.86
C GLN A 617 -5.38 -7.89 42.41
N ASN A 618 -6.15 -6.89 42.84
CA ASN A 618 -5.84 -5.46 42.68
C ASN A 618 -5.55 -4.98 41.24
N ASN A 619 -6.05 -5.70 40.22
CA ASN A 619 -6.02 -5.23 38.84
C ASN A 619 -7.12 -4.18 38.65
N THR A 620 -6.76 -3.02 38.08
CA THR A 620 -7.62 -1.84 38.02
C THR A 620 -7.75 -1.33 36.58
N ALA A 621 -8.90 -0.76 36.26
CA ALA A 621 -9.13 -0.04 35.01
C ALA A 621 -9.82 1.29 35.35
N ILE A 622 -9.57 2.34 34.55
CA ILE A 622 -10.34 3.58 34.70
C ILE A 622 -11.82 3.34 34.36
N TYR A 623 -12.09 2.39 33.45
CA TYR A 623 -13.41 2.07 32.92
C TYR A 623 -13.63 0.55 32.83
N GLY A 624 -14.84 0.07 33.13
CA GLY A 624 -15.15 -1.37 33.09
C GLY A 624 -14.60 -2.16 34.29
N ASP A 625 -14.16 -3.40 34.03
CA ASP A 625 -13.87 -4.47 34.98
C ASP A 625 -12.57 -5.23 34.58
N LEU A 626 -12.34 -6.43 35.14
CA LEU A 626 -11.18 -7.29 34.78
C LEU A 626 -11.21 -7.73 33.31
N VAL A 627 -12.39 -8.03 32.78
CA VAL A 627 -12.58 -8.54 31.42
C VAL A 627 -13.67 -7.73 30.74
N ASN A 628 -13.33 -7.08 29.64
CA ASN A 628 -14.28 -6.30 28.84
C ASN A 628 -14.22 -6.64 27.36
N SER A 629 -15.20 -6.14 26.62
CA SER A 629 -15.24 -6.19 25.16
C SER A 629 -15.64 -4.83 24.59
N VAL A 630 -15.57 -4.70 23.27
CA VAL A 630 -16.30 -3.63 22.58
C VAL A 630 -17.81 -3.72 22.86
N PHE A 631 -18.47 -2.59 22.65
CA PHE A 631 -19.92 -2.50 22.65
C PHE A 631 -20.58 -3.64 21.87
N HIS A 632 -21.53 -4.31 22.52
CA HIS A 632 -22.21 -5.48 21.99
C HIS A 632 -23.74 -5.37 22.14
N THR A 633 -24.22 -4.73 23.20
CA THR A 633 -25.64 -4.65 23.59
C THR A 633 -25.92 -3.37 24.36
N PHE A 634 -27.18 -3.02 24.59
CA PHE A 634 -27.56 -1.94 25.51
C PHE A 634 -28.86 -2.25 26.24
N GLN A 635 -29.04 -1.62 27.39
CA GLN A 635 -30.27 -1.68 28.18
C GLN A 635 -30.77 -0.26 28.47
N ILE A 636 -32.09 -0.07 28.51
CA ILE A 636 -32.72 1.18 28.97
C ILE A 636 -33.07 1.01 30.44
N ILE A 637 -32.74 2.03 31.26
CA ILE A 637 -32.81 1.96 32.74
C ILE A 637 -33.86 2.91 33.30
N GLU A 638 -33.95 4.14 32.79
CA GLU A 638 -34.97 5.12 33.17
C GLU A 638 -35.74 5.55 31.90
N PHE A 639 -37.06 5.35 31.93
CA PHE A 639 -38.04 5.92 31.00
C PHE A 639 -39.39 6.09 31.74
N ILE A 640 -40.26 6.98 31.26
CA ILE A 640 -41.55 7.29 31.88
C ILE A 640 -42.68 6.81 30.95
N THR A 641 -43.75 6.23 31.53
CA THR A 641 -44.88 5.64 30.78
C THR A 641 -46.03 6.59 30.48
N GLN A 642 -46.18 7.72 31.20
CA GLN A 642 -47.25 8.70 30.99
C GLN A 642 -46.69 10.14 31.01
N VAL A 643 -47.06 10.97 30.04
CA VAL A 643 -46.47 12.32 29.79
C VAL A 643 -47.54 13.30 29.27
N GLU A 644 -47.59 14.53 29.79
CA GLU A 644 -48.51 15.58 29.28
C GLU A 644 -48.03 16.18 27.95
N THR A 645 -48.96 16.59 27.07
CA THR A 645 -48.60 17.08 25.72
C THR A 645 -47.68 18.31 25.80
N ASN A 646 -46.57 18.28 25.06
CA ASN A 646 -45.53 19.32 25.00
C ASN A 646 -44.68 19.51 26.29
N SER A 647 -44.79 18.62 27.28
CA SER A 647 -43.88 18.57 28.44
C SER A 647 -42.57 17.80 28.13
N ASP A 648 -41.51 18.07 28.90
CA ASP A 648 -40.17 17.47 28.73
C ASP A 648 -40.00 16.16 29.53
N PHE A 649 -39.41 15.14 28.89
CA PHE A 649 -38.93 13.92 29.52
C PHE A 649 -37.52 13.55 29.02
N SER A 650 -36.98 12.43 29.52
CA SER A 650 -35.68 11.91 29.10
C SER A 650 -35.64 10.38 29.07
N ILE A 651 -34.72 9.82 28.28
CA ILE A 651 -34.45 8.37 28.21
C ILE A 651 -33.00 8.13 28.60
N LYS A 652 -32.76 7.16 29.48
CA LYS A 652 -31.42 6.78 29.96
C LYS A 652 -31.04 5.39 29.47
N ILE A 653 -30.07 5.34 28.58
CA ILE A 653 -29.51 4.15 27.96
C ILE A 653 -28.18 3.83 28.66
N MET A 654 -27.95 2.56 28.99
CA MET A 654 -26.66 2.03 29.43
C MET A 654 -26.09 1.14 28.33
N ALA A 655 -24.88 1.46 27.88
CA ALA A 655 -24.14 0.61 26.96
C ALA A 655 -23.60 -0.61 27.70
N MET A 656 -23.68 -1.79 27.07
CA MET A 656 -23.20 -3.05 27.59
C MET A 656 -22.23 -3.72 26.63
N ASP A 657 -21.20 -4.33 27.19
CA ASP A 657 -20.29 -5.19 26.45
C ASP A 657 -20.86 -6.62 26.34
N ARG A 658 -20.15 -7.53 25.66
CA ARG A 658 -20.57 -8.92 25.43
C ARG A 658 -20.72 -9.75 26.71
N PHE A 659 -20.15 -9.28 27.83
CA PHE A 659 -20.24 -9.90 29.15
C PHE A 659 -21.34 -9.27 30.02
N LYS A 660 -22.08 -8.29 29.50
CA LYS A 660 -23.06 -7.44 30.21
C LYS A 660 -22.44 -6.51 31.26
N HIS A 661 -21.12 -6.31 31.24
CA HIS A 661 -20.51 -5.22 31.99
C HIS A 661 -20.86 -3.88 31.33
N VAL A 662 -20.83 -2.80 32.10
CA VAL A 662 -21.10 -1.45 31.55
C VAL A 662 -19.96 -1.08 30.61
N PHE A 663 -20.27 -0.89 29.32
CA PHE A 663 -19.28 -0.45 28.34
C PHE A 663 -18.97 1.03 28.58
N ARG A 664 -17.75 1.32 29.03
CA ARG A 664 -17.31 2.64 29.53
C ARG A 664 -16.08 3.16 28.76
N GLY A 665 -15.72 4.42 28.99
CA GLY A 665 -14.48 5.05 28.52
C GLY A 665 -14.46 5.52 27.05
N SER A 666 -15.24 4.89 26.17
CA SER A 666 -15.32 5.24 24.75
C SER A 666 -16.55 6.10 24.40
N ASN A 667 -16.33 7.13 23.57
CA ASN A 667 -17.40 7.94 22.99
C ASN A 667 -17.81 7.47 21.57
N ALA A 668 -17.23 6.38 21.07
CA ALA A 668 -17.37 5.96 19.67
C ALA A 668 -18.76 5.40 19.31
N VAL A 669 -19.53 4.95 20.30
CA VAL A 669 -20.88 4.42 20.09
C VAL A 669 -21.89 5.57 20.06
N ARG A 670 -22.73 5.61 19.02
CA ARG A 670 -23.85 6.54 18.90
C ARG A 670 -25.18 5.79 19.03
N PHE A 671 -26.06 6.27 19.89
CA PHE A 671 -27.44 5.79 20.00
C PHE A 671 -28.39 6.71 19.26
N THR A 672 -29.42 6.13 18.66
CA THR A 672 -30.45 6.82 17.87
C THR A 672 -31.82 6.33 18.29
N VAL A 673 -32.74 7.25 18.55
CA VAL A 673 -34.15 6.95 18.83
C VAL A 673 -34.97 7.22 17.59
N HIS A 674 -35.58 6.18 17.05
CA HIS A 674 -36.52 6.25 15.95
C HIS A 674 -37.95 6.35 16.52
N PRO A 675 -38.63 7.51 16.39
CA PRO A 675 -39.98 7.67 16.90
C PRO A 675 -40.99 6.87 16.08
N CYS A 676 -42.09 6.50 16.74
CA CYS A 676 -43.20 5.84 16.08
C CYS A 676 -43.97 6.81 15.17
N LYS A 677 -44.79 6.28 14.24
CA LYS A 677 -45.53 7.10 13.27
C LYS A 677 -46.67 7.94 13.87
N GLU A 678 -47.04 7.70 15.13
CA GLU A 678 -48.27 8.23 15.75
C GLU A 678 -48.03 9.31 16.81
N ILE A 679 -46.80 9.47 17.32
CA ILE A 679 -46.46 10.53 18.29
C ILE A 679 -45.29 11.34 17.74
N TYR A 680 -45.46 12.66 17.65
CA TYR A 680 -44.38 13.56 17.26
C TYR A 680 -43.46 13.80 18.47
N VAL A 681 -42.19 13.42 18.34
CA VAL A 681 -41.15 13.60 19.37
C VAL A 681 -40.07 14.54 18.87
N THR A 682 -39.80 15.61 19.62
CA THR A 682 -38.70 16.56 19.36
C THR A 682 -37.71 16.58 20.51
N GLY A 683 -36.43 16.76 20.23
CA GLY A 683 -35.38 16.83 21.25
C GLY A 683 -34.05 16.29 20.73
N VAL A 684 -33.14 15.93 21.64
CA VAL A 684 -31.88 15.26 21.28
C VAL A 684 -32.15 13.79 20.97
N LEU A 685 -32.57 13.49 19.73
CA LEU A 685 -32.92 12.14 19.26
C LEU A 685 -31.71 11.21 19.05
N SER A 686 -30.49 11.73 19.11
CA SER A 686 -29.25 10.94 18.99
C SER A 686 -28.17 11.44 19.94
N GLY A 687 -27.48 10.52 20.61
CA GLY A 687 -26.42 10.85 21.57
C GLY A 687 -25.22 9.91 21.44
N THR A 688 -24.01 10.45 21.57
CA THR A 688 -22.78 9.66 21.73
C THR A 688 -22.64 9.18 23.17
N LEU A 689 -22.06 8.00 23.35
CA LEU A 689 -21.76 7.45 24.66
C LEU A 689 -20.87 8.40 25.49
N TYR A 690 -21.25 8.65 26.75
CA TYR A 690 -20.36 9.33 27.70
C TYR A 690 -19.43 8.30 28.35
N LYS A 691 -18.24 8.73 28.79
CA LYS A 691 -17.22 7.85 29.39
C LYS A 691 -17.70 7.04 30.62
N ASN A 692 -18.78 7.44 31.28
CA ASN A 692 -19.41 6.69 32.37
C ASN A 692 -20.25 5.47 31.91
N GLY A 693 -20.40 5.27 30.60
CA GLY A 693 -21.16 4.17 29.98
C GLY A 693 -22.67 4.40 29.88
N LEU A 694 -23.10 5.64 30.09
CA LEU A 694 -24.49 6.07 29.94
C LEU A 694 -24.65 7.02 28.75
N VAL A 695 -25.85 7.03 28.17
CA VAL A 695 -26.37 8.13 27.36
C VAL A 695 -27.71 8.55 27.95
N THR A 696 -27.83 9.83 28.28
CA THR A 696 -29.09 10.46 28.63
C THR A 696 -29.55 11.36 27.50
N LEU A 697 -30.65 10.99 26.86
CA LEU A 697 -31.29 11.78 25.81
C LEU A 697 -32.27 12.72 26.49
N HIS A 698 -31.94 14.01 26.53
CA HIS A 698 -32.65 15.06 27.26
C HIS A 698 -33.45 15.98 26.33
N GLY A 699 -34.41 16.70 26.90
CA GLY A 699 -35.27 17.65 26.17
C GLY A 699 -36.18 16.96 25.17
N LEU A 700 -36.57 15.71 25.44
CA LEU A 700 -37.51 14.97 24.61
C LEU A 700 -38.93 15.43 24.95
N LYS A 701 -39.63 16.03 24.00
CA LYS A 701 -41.04 16.44 24.12
C LYS A 701 -41.90 15.55 23.24
N ALA A 702 -42.93 14.94 23.82
CA ALA A 702 -43.99 14.28 23.08
C ALA A 702 -45.16 15.24 22.88
N ASN A 703 -45.70 15.35 21.67
CA ASN A 703 -46.94 16.09 21.43
C ASN A 703 -47.90 15.29 20.55
N GLN A 704 -49.04 14.93 21.12
CA GLN A 704 -50.18 14.30 20.45
C GLN A 704 -51.46 14.57 21.28
N PHE A 705 -52.63 14.39 20.68
CA PHE A 705 -53.92 14.51 21.37
C PHE A 705 -54.00 13.55 22.59
N PRO A 706 -54.68 13.94 23.69
CA PRO A 706 -54.76 13.11 24.90
C PRO A 706 -55.32 11.70 24.67
N GLY A 707 -54.83 10.72 25.45
CA GLY A 707 -55.32 9.34 25.47
C GLY A 707 -54.65 8.33 24.53
N VAL A 708 -53.67 8.75 23.72
CA VAL A 708 -52.97 7.88 22.74
C VAL A 708 -51.77 7.16 23.36
N SER A 709 -51.46 5.92 22.92
CA SER A 709 -50.32 5.11 23.37
C SER A 709 -49.43 4.62 22.22
N CYS A 710 -48.09 4.64 22.35
CA CYS A 710 -47.20 4.22 21.24
C CYS A 710 -45.86 3.60 21.66
N ASN A 711 -45.28 2.76 20.78
CA ASN A 711 -43.97 2.12 20.94
C ASN A 711 -42.84 2.85 20.17
N LEU A 712 -41.91 3.51 20.86
CA LEU A 712 -40.65 4.04 20.30
C LEU A 712 -39.62 2.91 20.10
N THR A 713 -38.67 3.06 19.18
CA THR A 713 -37.57 2.09 18.97
C THR A 713 -36.19 2.72 19.06
N VAL A 714 -35.25 2.07 19.75
CA VAL A 714 -33.87 2.54 19.93
C VAL A 714 -32.90 1.63 19.19
N THR A 715 -31.86 2.22 18.59
CA THR A 715 -30.79 1.55 17.82
C THR A 715 -29.41 2.16 18.12
N SER A 716 -28.35 1.48 17.67
CA SER A 716 -26.96 1.87 17.87
C SER A 716 -26.13 1.85 16.59
N ASP A 717 -25.05 2.62 16.57
CA ASP A 717 -23.97 2.60 15.60
C ASP A 717 -22.63 2.49 16.39
N PRO A 718 -21.83 1.40 16.23
CA PRO A 718 -22.09 0.23 15.39
C PRO A 718 -23.34 -0.58 15.81
N GLN A 719 -23.86 -1.40 14.90
CA GLN A 719 -25.14 -2.10 15.11
C GLN A 719 -25.04 -3.25 16.13
N SER A 720 -26.12 -3.39 16.91
CA SER A 720 -26.31 -4.39 17.96
C SER A 720 -27.69 -5.04 17.81
N GLN A 721 -28.71 -4.49 18.48
CA GLN A 721 -30.09 -4.98 18.48
C GLN A 721 -31.04 -3.79 18.68
N ALA A 722 -32.23 -3.82 18.06
CA ALA A 722 -33.25 -2.79 18.25
C ALA A 722 -34.15 -3.11 19.45
N VAL A 723 -34.49 -2.10 20.26
CA VAL A 723 -35.30 -2.27 21.49
C VAL A 723 -36.53 -1.34 21.49
N PRO A 724 -37.76 -1.84 21.73
CA PRO A 724 -39.00 -1.03 21.80
C PRO A 724 -39.38 -0.53 23.22
N LEU A 725 -40.10 0.60 23.33
CA LEU A 725 -40.56 1.25 24.59
C LEU A 725 -41.96 1.92 24.47
N LEU A 726 -42.86 1.74 25.45
CA LEU A 726 -44.29 2.17 25.40
C LEU A 726 -44.62 3.46 26.24
N ILE A 727 -45.37 4.43 25.71
CA ILE A 727 -45.71 5.74 26.36
C ILE A 727 -47.20 6.18 26.12
N GLN A 728 -47.84 6.97 27.02
CA GLN A 728 -49.25 7.50 27.00
C GLN A 728 -49.42 9.01 27.42
N ILE A 729 -50.61 9.66 27.25
CA ILE A 729 -50.86 11.15 27.36
C ILE A 729 -52.22 11.61 28.00
N ALA A 730 -52.32 12.81 28.64
CA ALA A 730 -53.48 13.41 29.41
C ALA A 730 -54.03 14.83 28.97
N ASN A 731 -55.05 15.44 29.65
CA ASN A 731 -56.09 16.44 29.15
C ASN A 731 -56.00 17.98 29.55
N CYS A 732 -56.64 18.93 28.79
CA CYS A 732 -56.91 20.40 29.13
C CYS A 732 -58.09 20.59 30.15
N SER A 733 -58.37 21.84 30.60
CA SER A 733 -59.45 22.25 31.55
C SER A 733 -60.52 23.24 30.99
N ASP A 734 -61.58 23.52 31.78
CA ASP A 734 -62.95 23.88 31.32
C ASP A 734 -63.14 25.12 30.41
N ASP A 735 -62.77 26.32 30.86
CA ASP A 735 -63.20 27.58 30.19
C ASP A 735 -62.30 27.97 28.99
N ARG A 736 -61.44 27.06 28.54
CA ARG A 736 -60.48 27.24 27.43
C ARG A 736 -60.49 26.02 26.52
N GLN A 737 -61.06 26.12 25.32
CA GLN A 737 -61.09 25.01 24.36
C GLN A 737 -59.69 24.68 23.83
N ALA A 738 -59.31 23.40 23.84
CA ALA A 738 -58.01 22.90 23.38
C ALA A 738 -57.83 23.10 21.87
N PHE A 739 -57.11 24.14 21.47
CA PHE A 739 -56.89 24.47 20.06
C PHE A 739 -55.56 23.89 19.54
N LYS A 740 -55.64 23.31 18.35
CA LYS A 740 -54.49 22.88 17.56
C LYS A 740 -53.88 24.08 16.83
N ILE A 741 -52.86 24.68 17.44
CA ILE A 741 -52.35 26.01 17.03
C ILE A 741 -51.61 25.92 15.69
N TYR A 742 -50.68 24.98 15.59
CA TYR A 742 -49.95 24.67 14.36
C TYR A 742 -50.58 23.48 13.63
N ALA A 743 -50.71 23.62 12.30
CA ALA A 743 -51.54 22.74 11.47
C ALA A 743 -51.07 21.27 11.39
N ASN A 744 -49.85 20.96 11.82
CA ASN A 744 -49.16 19.68 11.57
C ASN A 744 -49.18 18.70 12.77
N ASN A 745 -50.11 18.86 13.73
CA ASN A 745 -50.28 18.03 14.94
C ASN A 745 -49.21 18.20 16.04
N THR A 746 -48.38 19.25 16.01
CA THR A 746 -47.18 19.35 16.86
C THR A 746 -47.25 20.33 18.04
N LEU A 747 -48.38 21.04 18.24
CA LEU A 747 -48.61 21.86 19.44
C LEU A 747 -50.11 22.04 19.72
N PHE A 748 -50.56 21.68 20.93
CA PHE A 748 -51.93 21.87 21.42
C PHE A 748 -51.91 22.77 22.68
N MET A 749 -52.67 23.88 22.68
CA MET A 749 -52.87 24.79 23.85
C MET A 749 -54.28 25.44 23.75
N CYS A 750 -54.89 25.90 24.85
CA CYS A 750 -56.35 26.17 24.90
C CYS A 750 -56.75 27.71 24.84
N MET A 751 -57.66 28.22 23.95
CA MET A 751 -57.81 29.67 23.46
C MET A 751 -59.23 30.24 23.00
N LYS A 752 -59.37 31.25 22.04
CA LYS A 752 -60.56 32.17 21.74
C LYS A 752 -60.85 32.59 20.22
N VAL A 753 -61.88 33.42 19.81
CA VAL A 753 -62.46 33.55 18.38
C VAL A 753 -63.14 34.92 17.87
N VAL A 754 -63.20 35.28 16.52
CA VAL A 754 -63.73 36.56 15.82
C VAL A 754 -64.25 36.41 14.29
N LYS A 755 -64.96 37.40 13.62
CA LYS A 755 -65.77 37.36 12.29
C LYS A 755 -65.66 38.58 11.22
N ILE A 756 -66.60 38.78 10.21
CA ILE A 756 -66.57 39.69 8.96
C ILE A 756 -67.93 40.45 8.60
N ASP A 757 -67.92 41.58 7.83
CA ASP A 757 -69.04 42.44 7.29
C ASP A 757 -69.81 41.96 5.99
N ASN A 758 -70.91 42.64 5.60
CA ASN A 758 -71.91 42.23 4.60
C ASN A 758 -72.16 43.14 3.36
N ILE A 759 -72.15 44.49 3.44
CA ILE A 759 -72.70 45.35 2.35
C ILE A 759 -71.99 45.12 1.00
N ALA A 760 -70.67 44.94 1.04
CA ALA A 760 -69.82 44.74 -0.13
C ALA A 760 -70.15 43.50 -1.00
N LYS A 761 -70.96 42.54 -0.49
CA LYS A 761 -71.19 41.25 -1.15
C LYS A 761 -72.23 41.29 -2.27
N VAL A 762 -73.19 42.22 -2.23
CA VAL A 762 -74.37 42.20 -3.11
C VAL A 762 -74.05 42.69 -4.53
N VAL A 763 -73.28 43.78 -4.66
CA VAL A 763 -73.11 44.52 -5.92
C VAL A 763 -72.42 43.69 -7.02
N LEU A 764 -71.40 42.89 -6.67
CA LEU A 764 -70.57 42.16 -7.64
C LEU A 764 -71.31 41.01 -8.36
N VAL A 765 -72.40 40.50 -7.80
CA VAL A 765 -73.10 39.30 -8.30
C VAL A 765 -73.85 39.57 -9.61
N VAL A 766 -74.46 40.75 -9.75
CA VAL A 766 -75.38 41.06 -10.87
C VAL A 766 -74.66 41.05 -12.23
N ILE A 767 -73.42 41.56 -12.28
CA ILE A 767 -72.66 41.74 -13.51
C ILE A 767 -72.26 40.39 -14.15
N GLY A 768 -71.95 39.38 -13.33
CA GLY A 768 -71.39 38.10 -13.80
C GLY A 768 -72.36 37.24 -14.64
N ILE A 769 -73.68 37.42 -14.46
CA ILE A 769 -74.70 36.56 -15.09
C ILE A 769 -74.85 36.86 -16.60
N PHE A 770 -74.74 38.13 -16.99
CA PHE A 770 -74.98 38.59 -18.37
C PHE A 770 -74.03 37.95 -19.39
N LEU A 771 -72.74 37.85 -19.06
CA LEU A 771 -71.69 37.38 -19.99
C LEU A 771 -71.80 35.89 -20.32
N ALA A 772 -72.32 35.06 -19.41
CA ALA A 772 -72.38 33.60 -19.57
C ALA A 772 -73.31 33.17 -20.73
N ILE A 773 -74.38 33.92 -20.98
CA ILE A 773 -75.41 33.60 -21.99
C ILE A 773 -74.83 33.63 -23.41
N VAL A 774 -73.96 34.60 -23.71
CA VAL A 774 -73.41 34.84 -25.05
C VAL A 774 -72.49 33.70 -25.51
N SER A 775 -71.72 33.10 -24.59
CA SER A 775 -70.76 32.03 -24.91
C SER A 775 -71.46 30.75 -25.43
N ALA A 776 -72.61 30.39 -24.86
CA ALA A 776 -73.32 29.15 -25.17
C ALA A 776 -73.76 29.04 -26.66
N ILE A 777 -74.06 30.17 -27.31
CA ILE A 777 -74.59 30.19 -28.69
C ILE A 777 -73.53 29.71 -29.70
N PHE A 778 -72.27 30.14 -29.56
CA PHE A 778 -71.19 29.76 -30.49
C PHE A 778 -70.78 28.28 -30.40
N PHE A 779 -71.01 27.65 -29.24
CA PHE A 779 -70.69 26.25 -29.00
C PHE A 779 -71.50 25.30 -29.90
N VAL A 780 -72.81 25.56 -30.03
CA VAL A 780 -73.75 24.72 -30.80
C VAL A 780 -73.39 24.67 -32.29
N ILE A 781 -73.13 25.84 -32.89
CA ILE A 781 -72.81 25.96 -34.33
C ILE A 781 -71.53 25.18 -34.68
N THR A 782 -70.54 25.20 -33.79
CA THR A 782 -69.22 24.57 -34.00
C THR A 782 -69.32 23.03 -34.09
N ILE A 783 -70.22 22.41 -33.32
CA ILE A 783 -70.40 20.96 -33.30
C ILE A 783 -71.13 20.46 -34.56
N TYR A 784 -72.16 21.15 -35.02
CA TYR A 784 -73.04 20.69 -36.10
C TYR A 784 -72.30 20.48 -37.44
N HIS A 785 -71.38 21.38 -37.81
CA HIS A 785 -70.68 21.32 -39.10
C HIS A 785 -69.32 20.58 -39.08
N ARG A 786 -68.97 19.89 -37.99
CA ARG A 786 -67.64 19.30 -37.70
C ARG A 786 -66.98 18.49 -38.83
N ASN A 787 -67.75 17.82 -39.68
CA ASN A 787 -67.21 16.96 -40.74
C ASN A 787 -66.71 17.73 -41.99
N LYS A 788 -67.10 19.01 -42.19
CA LYS A 788 -66.73 19.78 -43.39
C LYS A 788 -65.24 20.18 -43.36
N LYS A 789 -64.54 20.04 -44.50
CA LYS A 789 -63.06 20.18 -44.62
C LYS A 789 -62.41 21.40 -43.93
N VAL A 790 -63.09 22.55 -43.80
CA VAL A 790 -62.50 23.77 -43.17
C VAL A 790 -62.34 23.57 -41.67
N VAL A 791 -63.44 23.28 -40.95
CA VAL A 791 -63.39 22.98 -39.50
C VAL A 791 -62.47 21.79 -39.23
N ARG A 792 -62.47 20.78 -40.12
CA ARG A 792 -61.63 19.59 -40.01
C ARG A 792 -60.12 19.86 -40.14
N TYR A 793 -59.68 20.86 -40.91
CA TYR A 793 -58.25 21.22 -41.07
C TYR A 793 -57.73 22.01 -39.86
N THR A 794 -58.44 23.08 -39.50
CA THR A 794 -58.27 23.91 -38.29
C THR A 794 -58.47 23.12 -36.99
N ASN A 795 -59.08 21.94 -37.12
CA ASN A 795 -59.48 20.97 -36.08
C ASN A 795 -60.59 21.49 -35.13
N PRO A 796 -61.79 20.86 -35.09
CA PRO A 796 -62.90 21.33 -34.28
C PRO A 796 -62.64 21.26 -32.77
N ILE A 797 -61.81 20.30 -32.32
CA ILE A 797 -61.66 19.97 -30.90
C ILE A 797 -61.07 21.16 -30.13
N PHE A 798 -60.03 21.79 -30.68
CA PHE A 798 -59.35 22.94 -30.07
C PHE A 798 -60.25 24.18 -29.93
N LEU A 799 -61.26 24.35 -30.79
CA LEU A 799 -62.22 25.47 -30.69
C LEU A 799 -63.27 25.22 -29.59
N ILE A 800 -63.68 23.96 -29.41
CA ILE A 800 -64.63 23.56 -28.38
C ILE A 800 -64.03 23.74 -26.97
N ILE A 801 -62.73 23.50 -26.80
CA ILE A 801 -62.02 23.62 -25.52
C ILE A 801 -61.96 25.07 -25.01
N VAL A 802 -61.77 26.06 -25.90
CA VAL A 802 -61.69 27.49 -25.51
C VAL A 802 -62.98 27.97 -24.83
N LEU A 803 -64.15 27.68 -25.42
CA LEU A 803 -65.45 28.13 -24.88
C LEU A 803 -65.76 27.52 -23.50
N VAL A 804 -65.22 26.34 -23.19
CA VAL A 804 -65.39 25.68 -21.89
C VAL A 804 -64.57 26.40 -20.80
N ALA A 805 -63.39 26.94 -21.13
CA ALA A 805 -62.52 27.64 -20.18
C ALA A 805 -63.15 28.93 -19.64
N ASP A 806 -63.79 29.70 -20.52
CA ASP A 806 -64.41 30.99 -20.19
C ASP A 806 -65.60 30.86 -19.22
N VAL A 807 -66.41 29.80 -19.35
CA VAL A 807 -67.54 29.52 -18.45
C VAL A 807 -67.06 29.14 -17.04
N ILE A 808 -65.92 28.46 -16.92
CA ILE A 808 -65.33 28.07 -15.64
C ILE A 808 -64.90 29.31 -14.83
N LEU A 809 -64.37 30.36 -15.48
CA LEU A 809 -63.94 31.58 -14.80
C LEU A 809 -65.08 32.31 -14.07
N LEU A 810 -66.25 32.44 -14.71
CA LEU A 810 -67.38 33.19 -14.10
C LEU A 810 -67.95 32.49 -12.86
N ALA A 811 -67.83 31.16 -12.76
CA ALA A 811 -68.32 30.39 -11.61
C ALA A 811 -67.57 30.69 -10.29
N SER A 812 -66.32 31.17 -10.34
CA SER A 812 -65.53 31.40 -9.13
C SER A 812 -65.99 32.58 -8.27
N LEU A 813 -66.64 33.58 -8.88
CA LEU A 813 -67.06 34.80 -8.20
C LEU A 813 -68.09 34.50 -7.10
N PHE A 814 -69.10 33.70 -7.44
CA PHE A 814 -70.18 33.28 -6.54
C PHE A 814 -69.66 32.50 -5.31
N CYS A 815 -68.61 31.70 -5.51
CA CYS A 815 -67.96 30.92 -4.44
C CYS A 815 -67.23 31.78 -3.39
N SER A 816 -67.18 33.12 -3.54
CA SER A 816 -66.43 34.00 -2.64
C SER A 816 -67.24 34.55 -1.44
N ILE A 817 -68.57 34.41 -1.45
CA ILE A 817 -69.50 35.16 -0.59
C ILE A 817 -69.57 34.62 0.85
N THR A 818 -69.45 33.30 1.01
CA THR A 818 -69.52 32.59 2.30
C THR A 818 -68.24 31.80 2.56
N VAL A 819 -67.68 31.93 3.77
CA VAL A 819 -66.54 31.14 4.20
C VAL A 819 -67.06 29.78 4.65
N SER A 820 -66.68 28.73 3.92
CA SER A 820 -66.85 27.32 4.25
C SER A 820 -65.85 26.51 3.41
N ASP A 821 -65.40 25.36 3.89
CA ASP A 821 -64.36 24.55 3.22
C ASP A 821 -64.65 24.31 1.73
N ILE A 822 -65.89 23.96 1.36
CA ILE A 822 -66.29 23.70 -0.03
C ILE A 822 -66.15 24.97 -0.89
N MET A 823 -66.62 26.11 -0.41
CA MET A 823 -66.63 27.37 -1.17
C MET A 823 -65.23 27.98 -1.29
N CYS A 824 -64.43 27.91 -0.23
CA CYS A 824 -63.01 28.27 -0.26
C CYS A 824 -62.23 27.45 -1.31
N ILE A 825 -62.51 26.14 -1.42
CA ILE A 825 -61.89 25.24 -2.40
C ILE A 825 -62.35 25.56 -3.83
N LEU A 826 -63.66 25.59 -4.11
CA LEU A 826 -64.21 25.82 -5.45
C LEU A 826 -63.77 27.16 -6.06
N ARG A 827 -63.75 28.22 -5.23
CA ARG A 827 -63.20 29.54 -5.61
C ARG A 827 -61.77 29.43 -6.15
N SER A 828 -60.89 28.70 -5.44
CA SER A 828 -59.48 28.57 -5.83
C SER A 828 -59.25 27.69 -7.07
N LEU A 829 -60.10 26.67 -7.28
CA LEU A 829 -60.08 25.80 -8.46
C LEU A 829 -60.41 26.59 -9.73
N PHE A 830 -61.57 27.25 -9.74
CA PHE A 830 -62.15 27.78 -10.97
C PHE A 830 -61.35 28.97 -11.56
N VAL A 831 -60.81 29.86 -10.70
CA VAL A 831 -59.96 30.99 -11.16
C VAL A 831 -58.74 30.48 -11.92
N LEU A 832 -58.02 29.50 -11.36
CA LEU A 832 -56.75 29.04 -11.93
C LEU A 832 -56.95 28.09 -13.12
N LEU A 833 -57.98 27.24 -13.08
CA LEU A 833 -58.24 26.27 -14.16
C LEU A 833 -58.73 26.94 -15.44
N GLY A 834 -59.72 27.84 -15.35
CA GLY A 834 -60.21 28.55 -16.53
C GLY A 834 -59.13 29.41 -17.18
N LEU A 835 -58.32 30.12 -16.36
CA LEU A 835 -57.22 30.94 -16.85
C LEU A 835 -56.13 30.09 -17.55
N SER A 836 -55.75 28.95 -16.98
CA SER A 836 -54.66 28.14 -17.54
C SER A 836 -55.04 27.39 -18.82
N ILE A 837 -56.28 26.91 -18.96
CA ILE A 837 -56.76 26.29 -20.21
C ILE A 837 -56.78 27.34 -21.33
N LEU A 838 -57.35 28.53 -21.08
CA LEU A 838 -57.46 29.59 -22.08
C LEU A 838 -56.09 29.99 -22.67
N LEU A 839 -55.06 30.12 -21.83
CA LEU A 839 -53.73 30.60 -22.26
C LEU A 839 -52.90 29.52 -22.97
N THR A 840 -53.03 28.25 -22.58
CA THR A 840 -52.19 27.15 -23.12
C THR A 840 -52.66 26.66 -24.50
N VAL A 841 -53.97 26.46 -24.69
CA VAL A 841 -54.60 26.00 -25.95
C VAL A 841 -54.15 26.86 -27.13
N VAL A 842 -54.16 28.20 -26.95
CA VAL A 842 -53.83 29.17 -28.01
C VAL A 842 -52.35 29.08 -28.40
N VAL A 843 -51.44 28.83 -27.45
CA VAL A 843 -50.00 28.70 -27.72
C VAL A 843 -49.65 27.36 -28.39
N VAL A 844 -50.26 26.25 -27.94
CA VAL A 844 -50.08 24.91 -28.54
C VAL A 844 -50.44 24.92 -30.02
N LYS A 845 -51.59 25.53 -30.32
CA LYS A 845 -52.12 25.64 -31.68
C LYS A 845 -51.18 26.42 -32.62
N GLN A 846 -50.46 27.41 -32.08
CA GLN A 846 -49.42 28.14 -32.82
C GLN A 846 -48.11 27.34 -32.96
N TYR A 847 -47.71 26.55 -31.95
CA TYR A 847 -46.54 25.68 -32.02
C TYR A 847 -46.69 24.58 -33.10
N LYS A 848 -47.88 23.97 -33.24
CA LYS A 848 -48.19 22.99 -34.31
C LYS A 848 -47.67 23.43 -35.67
N LEU A 849 -48.05 24.66 -36.05
CA LEU A 849 -47.79 25.22 -37.37
C LEU A 849 -46.30 25.49 -37.57
N TRP A 850 -45.55 25.75 -36.51
CA TRP A 850 -44.10 25.96 -36.57
C TRP A 850 -43.32 24.65 -36.70
N GLN A 851 -43.67 23.61 -35.93
CA GLN A 851 -42.91 22.34 -35.93
C GLN A 851 -42.97 21.63 -37.29
N LEU A 852 -44.12 21.66 -37.96
CA LEU A 852 -44.34 20.96 -39.23
C LEU A 852 -43.47 21.51 -40.37
N PHE A 853 -43.07 22.79 -40.32
CA PHE A 853 -42.14 23.38 -41.29
C PHE A 853 -40.65 23.13 -41.00
N LYS A 854 -40.28 22.40 -39.93
CA LYS A 854 -38.86 22.17 -39.57
C LYS A 854 -38.32 20.79 -39.99
N PHE A 855 -39.15 19.76 -40.11
CA PHE A 855 -38.66 18.38 -40.23
C PHE A 855 -38.50 17.84 -41.66
N ASN A 856 -39.05 18.50 -42.68
CA ASN A 856 -38.87 18.07 -44.08
C ASN A 856 -37.40 18.15 -44.53
N ASP A 857 -36.60 19.05 -43.95
CA ASP A 857 -35.18 19.24 -44.28
C ASP A 857 -34.28 18.03 -43.88
N TYR A 858 -34.83 17.01 -43.19
CA TYR A 858 -34.11 15.84 -42.66
C TYR A 858 -34.77 14.48 -42.96
N LEU A 859 -35.62 14.39 -43.99
CA LEU A 859 -36.16 13.14 -44.56
C LEU A 859 -36.70 12.09 -43.54
N LYS A 860 -37.58 12.52 -42.62
CA LYS A 860 -38.45 11.58 -41.88
C LYS A 860 -39.90 12.05 -41.84
N ASP A 861 -40.72 11.37 -42.64
CA ASP A 861 -42.15 11.64 -42.78
C ASP A 861 -42.87 11.38 -41.44
N THR A 862 -43.29 12.48 -40.79
CA THR A 862 -43.81 12.48 -39.42
C THR A 862 -45.06 13.32 -39.34
N ASN A 863 -46.11 12.83 -40.00
CA ASN A 863 -47.44 13.44 -40.03
C ASN A 863 -48.00 13.61 -38.60
N ILE A 864 -47.91 14.83 -38.05
CA ILE A 864 -48.09 15.08 -36.62
C ILE A 864 -49.56 14.87 -36.22
N ASP A 865 -49.83 13.69 -35.68
CA ASP A 865 -51.15 13.21 -35.31
C ASP A 865 -51.89 14.24 -34.43
N THR A 866 -53.20 14.41 -34.68
CA THR A 866 -54.07 15.23 -33.82
C THR A 866 -53.96 14.81 -32.35
N ARG A 867 -53.75 13.49 -32.11
CA ARG A 867 -53.43 12.98 -30.78
C ARG A 867 -52.15 13.57 -30.20
N THR A 868 -51.05 13.67 -30.94
CA THR A 868 -49.80 14.27 -30.41
C THR A 868 -49.91 15.76 -30.13
N LEU A 869 -50.85 16.46 -30.78
CA LEU A 869 -51.06 17.89 -30.59
C LEU A 869 -51.98 18.17 -29.38
N LEU A 870 -52.99 17.32 -29.18
CA LEU A 870 -53.73 17.26 -27.90
C LEU A 870 -52.87 16.69 -26.76
N ARG A 871 -51.87 15.84 -27.05
CA ARG A 871 -50.82 15.49 -26.07
C ARG A 871 -49.96 16.72 -25.75
N LEU A 872 -49.57 17.55 -26.72
CA LEU A 872 -48.80 18.77 -26.43
C LEU A 872 -49.61 19.79 -25.63
N GLU A 873 -50.91 19.92 -25.91
CA GLU A 873 -51.84 20.70 -25.09
C GLU A 873 -51.94 20.13 -23.69
N GLY A 874 -52.15 18.82 -23.56
CA GLY A 874 -52.11 18.11 -22.29
C GLY A 874 -50.77 18.27 -21.55
N ILE A 875 -49.64 18.34 -22.25
CA ILE A 875 -48.28 18.53 -21.70
C ILE A 875 -48.08 19.96 -21.19
N LEU A 876 -48.62 20.97 -21.87
CA LEU A 876 -48.56 22.36 -21.43
C LEU A 876 -49.65 22.70 -20.39
N LEU A 877 -50.75 21.96 -20.36
CA LEU A 877 -51.73 21.96 -19.26
C LEU A 877 -51.32 21.07 -18.08
N ILE A 878 -50.40 20.14 -18.26
CA ILE A 878 -49.93 19.24 -17.20
C ILE A 878 -49.32 20.06 -16.07
N ILE A 879 -48.49 21.07 -16.35
CA ILE A 879 -47.89 21.89 -15.28
C ILE A 879 -48.95 22.74 -14.55
N PRO A 880 -49.86 23.50 -15.21
CA PRO A 880 -50.91 24.24 -14.53
C PRO A 880 -51.92 23.36 -13.78
N ILE A 881 -52.38 22.25 -14.38
CA ILE A 881 -53.28 21.30 -13.71
C ILE A 881 -52.58 20.64 -12.52
N ILE A 882 -51.27 20.36 -12.61
CA ILE A 882 -50.47 19.92 -11.45
C ILE A 882 -50.38 21.03 -10.41
N CYS A 883 -50.09 22.28 -10.75
CA CYS A 883 -50.08 23.38 -9.78
C CYS A 883 -51.46 23.61 -9.12
N ILE A 884 -52.56 23.41 -9.85
CA ILE A 884 -53.94 23.50 -9.34
C ILE A 884 -54.28 22.28 -8.48
N GLY A 885 -53.90 21.08 -8.90
CA GLY A 885 -54.02 19.85 -8.12
C GLY A 885 -53.15 19.87 -6.86
N VAL A 886 -52.03 20.59 -6.87
CA VAL A 886 -51.21 20.90 -5.70
C VAL A 886 -51.86 22.00 -4.84
N CYS A 887 -52.53 22.99 -5.45
CA CYS A 887 -53.29 24.00 -4.72
C CYS A 887 -54.52 23.40 -4.00
N LEU A 888 -55.24 22.49 -4.64
CA LEU A 888 -56.45 21.82 -4.14
C LEU A 888 -56.18 20.51 -3.41
N GLY A 889 -55.00 19.92 -3.59
CA GLY A 889 -54.53 18.74 -2.86
C GLY A 889 -53.72 19.15 -1.65
N GLY A 890 -52.58 19.82 -1.87
CA GLY A 890 -51.61 20.18 -0.83
C GLY A 890 -51.91 21.50 -0.10
N PHE A 891 -52.38 22.53 -0.81
CA PHE A 891 -52.57 23.88 -0.22
C PHE A 891 -54.03 24.31 -0.06
N ARG A 892 -54.94 23.34 0.19
CA ARG A 892 -56.39 23.57 0.33
C ARG A 892 -56.67 24.84 1.14
N PHE A 893 -57.36 25.79 0.51
CA PHE A 893 -58.00 26.88 1.22
C PHE A 893 -59.11 26.29 2.07
N LYS A 894 -58.81 26.09 3.35
CA LYS A 894 -59.79 25.69 4.35
C LYS A 894 -60.30 26.91 5.07
N GLU A 895 -61.47 26.80 5.67
CA GLU A 895 -61.80 27.71 6.76
C GLU A 895 -60.85 27.44 7.94
N LYS A 896 -60.24 28.49 8.48
CA LYS A 896 -59.33 28.36 9.62
C LYS A 896 -59.43 29.57 10.52
N TYR A 897 -59.25 29.30 11.81
CA TYR A 897 -58.93 30.32 12.79
C TYR A 897 -57.43 30.68 12.72
N VAL A 898 -57.14 31.98 12.58
CA VAL A 898 -55.79 32.57 12.61
C VAL A 898 -55.60 33.27 13.95
N PHE A 899 -54.56 32.87 14.68
CA PHE A 899 -54.35 33.16 16.10
C PHE A 899 -53.38 34.34 16.32
N ASN A 900 -53.63 35.16 17.35
CA ASN A 900 -52.66 36.10 17.91
C ASN A 900 -52.21 35.61 19.30
N LEU A 901 -50.89 35.41 19.47
CA LEU A 901 -50.32 34.78 20.66
C LEU A 901 -50.09 35.78 21.81
N GLU A 902 -49.85 37.06 21.52
CA GLU A 902 -49.67 38.10 22.56
C GLU A 902 -50.99 38.51 23.23
N GLN A 903 -52.13 38.10 22.66
CA GLN A 903 -53.48 38.50 23.08
C GLN A 903 -54.46 37.31 23.16
N GLU A 904 -53.97 36.07 23.13
CA GLU A 904 -54.75 34.81 23.25
C GLU A 904 -56.06 34.73 22.41
N THR A 905 -56.09 35.28 21.18
CA THR A 905 -57.32 35.43 20.35
C THR A 905 -57.21 34.79 18.95
N ALA A 906 -58.33 34.63 18.23
CA ALA A 906 -58.34 34.09 16.87
C ALA A 906 -59.40 34.69 15.92
N THR A 907 -59.23 34.56 14.60
CA THR A 907 -60.08 35.16 13.55
C THR A 907 -60.44 34.15 12.44
N HIS A 908 -61.71 34.08 12.00
CA HIS A 908 -62.15 33.07 11.01
C HIS A 908 -62.05 33.54 9.54
N GLN A 909 -61.34 32.79 8.69
CA GLN A 909 -61.15 33.13 7.27
C GLN A 909 -60.76 31.91 6.40
N CYS A 910 -60.97 31.98 5.07
CA CYS A 910 -60.40 31.03 4.11
C CYS A 910 -58.86 31.17 4.10
N TYR A 911 -58.13 30.32 4.81
CA TYR A 911 -56.68 30.44 4.98
C TYR A 911 -55.95 29.21 4.45
N SER A 912 -54.85 29.47 3.75
CA SER A 912 -53.87 28.44 3.36
C SER A 912 -52.46 28.97 3.65
N LYS A 913 -51.71 28.18 4.43
CA LYS A 913 -50.41 28.56 5.03
C LYS A 913 -49.33 28.85 3.98
N HIS A 914 -49.38 28.11 2.87
CA HIS A 914 -48.35 28.06 1.85
C HIS A 914 -48.91 28.26 0.43
N TYR A 915 -50.09 28.88 0.32
CA TYR A 915 -50.79 29.21 -0.95
C TYR A 915 -49.87 29.82 -2.02
N TYR A 916 -48.93 30.66 -1.62
CA TYR A 916 -47.96 31.32 -2.49
C TYR A 916 -46.99 30.33 -3.19
N TYR A 917 -46.71 29.14 -2.63
CA TYR A 917 -45.89 28.12 -3.30
C TYR A 917 -46.61 27.35 -4.42
N ALA A 918 -47.94 27.46 -4.56
CA ALA A 918 -48.62 27.06 -5.81
C ALA A 918 -48.94 28.27 -6.69
N ILE A 919 -49.40 29.36 -6.08
CA ILE A 919 -49.88 30.53 -6.82
C ILE A 919 -48.73 31.32 -7.47
N ILE A 920 -47.57 31.49 -6.81
CA ILE A 920 -46.43 32.16 -7.46
C ILE A 920 -45.87 31.30 -8.60
N PRO A 921 -45.58 29.99 -8.43
CA PRO A 921 -45.07 29.18 -9.53
C PRO A 921 -46.05 28.99 -10.70
N ILE A 922 -47.37 28.85 -10.47
CA ILE A 922 -48.31 28.79 -11.60
C ILE A 922 -48.40 30.12 -12.35
N LEU A 923 -48.41 31.25 -11.63
CA LEU A 923 -48.45 32.56 -12.28
C LEU A 923 -47.14 32.87 -13.03
N PHE A 924 -45.99 32.49 -12.45
CA PHE A 924 -44.68 32.58 -13.11
C PHE A 924 -44.59 31.67 -14.35
N TYR A 925 -45.08 30.43 -14.26
CA TYR A 925 -45.12 29.50 -15.39
C TYR A 925 -46.07 29.96 -16.50
N LEU A 926 -47.26 30.47 -16.18
CA LEU A 926 -48.17 31.07 -17.17
C LEU A 926 -47.55 32.32 -17.81
N GLY A 927 -46.80 33.13 -17.05
CA GLY A 927 -45.97 34.22 -17.59
C GLY A 927 -44.92 33.71 -18.59
N ILE A 928 -44.19 32.65 -18.25
CA ILE A 928 -43.20 32.03 -19.14
C ILE A 928 -43.85 31.46 -20.41
N ILE A 929 -45.03 30.81 -20.32
CA ILE A 929 -45.77 30.36 -21.52
C ILE A 929 -46.12 31.54 -22.42
N LEU A 930 -46.59 32.66 -21.87
CA LEU A 930 -46.96 33.82 -22.67
C LEU A 930 -45.75 34.48 -23.33
N ILE A 931 -44.62 34.58 -22.63
CA ILE A 931 -43.34 35.04 -23.20
C ILE A 931 -42.88 34.10 -24.33
N PHE A 932 -42.96 32.78 -24.14
CA PHE A 932 -42.61 31.78 -25.15
C PHE A 932 -43.59 31.78 -26.34
N GLY A 933 -44.89 32.01 -26.11
CA GLY A 933 -45.90 32.19 -27.14
C GLY A 933 -45.61 33.40 -28.03
N CYS A 934 -45.27 34.54 -27.41
CA CYS A 934 -44.78 35.73 -28.12
C CYS A 934 -43.51 35.43 -28.95
N TYR A 935 -42.56 34.65 -28.43
CA TYR A 935 -41.37 34.22 -29.18
C TYR A 935 -41.71 33.36 -30.41
N ILE A 936 -42.59 32.36 -30.28
CA ILE A 936 -43.05 31.55 -31.43
C ILE A 936 -43.76 32.43 -32.46
N CYS A 937 -44.57 33.40 -32.02
CA CYS A 937 -45.22 34.36 -32.93
C CYS A 937 -44.21 35.18 -33.76
N VAL A 938 -43.02 35.46 -33.22
CA VAL A 938 -41.91 36.10 -33.96
C VAL A 938 -41.23 35.10 -34.91
N LYS A 939 -40.81 33.91 -34.44
CA LYS A 939 -40.10 32.93 -35.30
C LYS A 939 -40.96 32.37 -36.45
N SER A 940 -42.27 32.26 -36.27
CA SER A 940 -43.20 31.82 -37.32
C SER A 940 -43.49 32.87 -38.41
N ARG A 941 -42.99 34.12 -38.28
CA ARG A 941 -43.30 35.25 -39.18
C ARG A 941 -43.02 34.97 -40.67
N LYS A 942 -41.99 34.18 -41.01
CA LYS A 942 -41.63 33.84 -42.41
C LYS A 942 -42.64 32.89 -43.10
N PHE A 943 -43.45 32.15 -42.35
CA PHE A 943 -44.35 31.11 -42.89
C PHE A 943 -45.85 31.47 -42.84
N ARG A 944 -46.20 32.69 -42.43
CA ARG A 944 -47.62 33.13 -42.26
C ARG A 944 -48.46 33.15 -43.55
N SER A 945 -47.83 32.95 -44.71
CA SER A 945 -48.41 33.09 -46.06
C SER A 945 -48.36 31.81 -46.91
N ALA A 946 -48.05 30.64 -46.33
CA ALA A 946 -47.90 29.38 -47.07
C ALA A 946 -49.18 28.97 -47.86
N PRO A 947 -49.13 28.81 -49.20
CA PRO A 947 -50.28 28.43 -50.01
C PRO A 947 -50.94 27.11 -49.59
N GLY A 948 -52.25 27.00 -49.80
CA GLY A 948 -53.04 25.81 -49.44
C GLY A 948 -53.44 25.70 -47.95
N THR A 949 -53.03 26.64 -47.08
CA THR A 949 -53.18 26.51 -45.60
C THR A 949 -54.07 27.55 -44.89
N PHE A 950 -54.73 28.46 -45.63
CA PHE A 950 -55.80 29.35 -45.13
C PHE A 950 -55.46 30.36 -43.99
N TYR A 951 -54.23 30.91 -43.93
CA TYR A 951 -53.83 32.05 -43.06
C TYR A 951 -53.99 31.90 -41.53
N GLU A 952 -54.22 30.69 -41.02
CA GLU A 952 -54.62 30.46 -39.61
C GLU A 952 -53.66 31.04 -38.55
N SER A 953 -52.36 31.17 -38.88
CA SER A 953 -51.31 31.68 -37.99
C SER A 953 -51.43 33.17 -37.63
N TYR A 954 -52.19 33.99 -38.35
CA TYR A 954 -52.19 35.44 -38.11
C TYR A 954 -53.02 35.84 -36.88
N PHE A 955 -54.26 35.37 -36.80
CA PHE A 955 -55.20 35.79 -35.75
C PHE A 955 -54.83 35.28 -34.35
N ASN A 956 -54.30 34.05 -34.24
CA ASN A 956 -53.87 33.48 -32.95
C ASN A 956 -52.81 34.35 -32.24
N SER A 957 -51.97 35.08 -33.00
CA SER A 957 -50.94 35.96 -32.43
C SER A 957 -51.52 37.20 -31.72
N LEU A 958 -52.67 37.74 -32.17
CA LEU A 958 -53.22 38.98 -31.62
C LEU A 958 -53.88 38.78 -30.24
N THR A 959 -54.48 37.61 -30.02
CA THR A 959 -55.13 37.24 -28.75
C THR A 959 -54.11 37.11 -27.60
N ILE A 960 -52.91 36.59 -27.87
CA ILE A 960 -51.85 36.35 -26.86
C ILE A 960 -51.37 37.66 -26.20
N TYR A 961 -51.21 38.74 -26.99
CA TYR A 961 -50.72 40.01 -26.46
C TYR A 961 -51.67 40.65 -25.43
N ASN A 962 -52.97 40.67 -25.68
CA ASN A 962 -53.94 41.35 -24.80
C ASN A 962 -54.09 40.66 -23.44
N LEU A 963 -54.14 39.33 -23.42
CA LEU A 963 -54.25 38.54 -22.18
C LEU A 963 -53.02 38.69 -21.27
N THR A 964 -51.87 39.06 -21.82
CA THR A 964 -50.63 39.28 -21.06
C THR A 964 -50.68 40.57 -20.23
N ALA A 965 -51.37 41.62 -20.70
CA ALA A 965 -51.39 42.92 -20.02
C ALA A 965 -52.19 42.92 -18.71
N VAL A 966 -53.41 42.36 -18.72
CA VAL A 966 -54.31 42.30 -17.55
C VAL A 966 -53.67 41.52 -16.40
N PHE A 967 -52.90 40.49 -16.73
CA PHE A 967 -52.23 39.60 -15.79
C PHE A 967 -51.22 40.31 -14.88
N VAL A 968 -50.46 41.27 -15.42
CA VAL A 968 -49.37 41.95 -14.70
C VAL A 968 -49.88 42.91 -13.62
N CYS A 969 -50.99 43.61 -13.87
CA CYS A 969 -51.48 44.65 -12.97
C CYS A 969 -52.20 44.12 -11.71
N ILE A 970 -52.94 43.02 -11.83
CA ILE A 970 -53.88 42.59 -10.78
C ILE A 970 -53.21 41.72 -9.70
N VAL A 971 -52.20 40.93 -10.08
CA VAL A 971 -51.51 40.01 -9.17
C VAL A 971 -50.86 40.72 -7.95
N PRO A 972 -50.09 41.82 -8.09
CA PRO A 972 -49.41 42.43 -6.95
C PRO A 972 -50.35 43.02 -5.89
N LEU A 973 -51.43 43.69 -6.34
CA LEU A 973 -52.42 44.33 -5.46
C LEU A 973 -53.09 43.33 -4.49
N CYS A 974 -53.30 42.09 -4.93
CA CYS A 974 -53.89 41.04 -4.11
C CYS A 974 -52.99 40.56 -2.94
N PHE A 975 -51.68 40.80 -2.97
CA PHE A 975 -50.77 40.38 -1.90
C PHE A 975 -50.60 41.42 -0.78
N ALA A 976 -50.72 42.72 -1.09
CA ALA A 976 -50.45 43.80 -0.14
C ALA A 976 -51.56 44.00 0.90
N LEU A 977 -52.83 44.02 0.49
CA LEU A 977 -53.96 44.46 1.32
C LEU A 977 -54.64 43.31 2.09
N ARG A 978 -53.85 42.44 2.73
CA ARG A 978 -54.31 41.17 3.32
C ARG A 978 -54.66 41.22 4.81
N SER A 979 -54.34 42.31 5.52
CA SER A 979 -54.52 42.40 6.99
C SER A 979 -55.98 42.53 7.43
N THR A 980 -56.87 43.11 6.61
CA THR A 980 -58.30 43.20 6.89
C THR A 980 -59.11 42.31 5.93
N PRO A 981 -60.05 41.49 6.43
CA PRO A 981 -60.71 40.46 5.62
C PRO A 981 -61.74 41.00 4.63
N THR A 982 -62.21 42.24 4.81
CA THR A 982 -63.17 42.92 3.93
C THR A 982 -62.52 43.46 2.66
N THR A 983 -61.41 44.19 2.79
CA THR A 983 -60.72 44.85 1.66
C THR A 983 -60.25 43.85 0.59
N TYR A 984 -59.67 42.71 1.03
CA TYR A 984 -59.16 41.66 0.15
C TYR A 984 -60.24 41.02 -0.77
N PHE A 985 -61.52 41.03 -0.36
CA PHE A 985 -62.61 40.40 -1.13
C PHE A 985 -62.95 41.14 -2.44
N LEU A 986 -62.86 42.47 -2.46
CA LEU A 986 -63.30 43.30 -3.59
C LEU A 986 -62.32 43.21 -4.79
N VAL A 987 -61.01 43.31 -4.53
CA VAL A 987 -59.98 43.45 -5.57
C VAL A 987 -59.95 42.26 -6.54
N LEU A 988 -60.07 41.03 -6.02
CA LEU A 988 -59.92 39.82 -6.83
C LEU A 988 -61.03 39.64 -7.88
N ASN A 989 -62.28 39.94 -7.51
CA ASN A 989 -63.44 39.54 -8.30
C ASN A 989 -63.65 40.42 -9.55
N ILE A 990 -63.26 41.69 -9.49
CA ILE A 990 -63.38 42.63 -10.62
C ILE A 990 -62.49 42.21 -11.80
N GLY A 991 -61.30 41.67 -11.53
CA GLY A 991 -60.32 41.31 -12.56
C GLY A 991 -60.70 40.15 -13.48
N ILE A 992 -61.57 39.25 -13.01
CA ILE A 992 -61.92 38.01 -13.73
C ILE A 992 -62.84 38.31 -14.92
N CYS A 993 -63.81 39.21 -14.73
CA CYS A 993 -64.83 39.53 -15.74
C CYS A 993 -64.26 40.14 -17.03
N VAL A 994 -63.09 40.81 -16.96
CA VAL A 994 -62.47 41.50 -18.11
C VAL A 994 -61.89 40.52 -19.13
N ASN A 995 -61.28 39.41 -18.68
CA ASN A 995 -60.57 38.49 -19.58
C ASN A 995 -61.51 37.72 -20.53
N VAL A 996 -62.68 37.29 -20.03
CA VAL A 996 -63.67 36.49 -20.77
C VAL A 996 -64.29 37.25 -21.96
N LEU A 997 -64.32 38.59 -21.92
CA LEU A 997 -64.90 39.40 -23.00
C LEU A 997 -64.02 39.40 -24.28
N VAL A 998 -62.72 39.20 -24.15
CA VAL A 998 -61.73 39.37 -25.23
C VAL A 998 -61.54 38.11 -26.08
N SER A 999 -61.71 36.92 -25.48
CA SER A 999 -61.51 35.61 -26.14
C SER A 999 -62.52 35.35 -27.26
N LEU A 1000 -63.81 35.59 -26.99
CA LEU A 1000 -64.94 35.23 -27.84
C LEU A 1000 -64.91 35.93 -29.22
N ILE A 1001 -64.56 37.22 -29.24
CA ILE A 1001 -64.67 38.08 -30.43
C ILE A 1001 -63.66 37.68 -31.52
N LEU A 1002 -62.40 37.44 -31.14
CA LEU A 1002 -61.29 37.36 -32.11
C LEU A 1002 -61.12 35.99 -32.78
N LEU A 1003 -61.52 34.89 -32.13
CA LEU A 1003 -61.17 33.53 -32.58
C LEU A 1003 -62.23 32.83 -33.45
N PHE A 1004 -63.51 33.17 -33.30
CA PHE A 1004 -64.62 32.40 -33.92
C PHE A 1004 -65.18 33.04 -35.19
N VAL A 1005 -65.42 34.36 -35.17
CA VAL A 1005 -66.13 35.10 -36.24
C VAL A 1005 -65.56 34.86 -37.65
N PRO A 1006 -64.23 34.90 -37.91
CA PRO A 1006 -63.70 34.78 -39.28
C PRO A 1006 -63.93 33.41 -39.94
N LYS A 1007 -64.08 32.33 -39.15
CA LYS A 1007 -64.14 30.96 -39.65
C LYS A 1007 -65.53 30.57 -40.15
N LEU A 1008 -66.56 31.15 -39.55
CA LEU A 1008 -67.96 30.93 -39.90
C LEU A 1008 -68.27 31.42 -41.32
N ASN A 1009 -67.63 32.52 -41.74
CA ASN A 1009 -67.69 33.10 -43.09
C ASN A 1009 -67.18 32.13 -44.18
N PHE A 1010 -66.05 31.45 -43.95
CA PHE A 1010 -65.40 30.58 -44.94
C PHE A 1010 -66.11 29.23 -45.19
N LEU A 1011 -67.11 28.83 -44.40
CA LEU A 1011 -67.78 27.54 -44.61
C LEU A 1011 -68.77 27.53 -45.80
N LEU A 1012 -69.17 28.71 -46.29
CA LEU A 1012 -70.38 28.92 -47.09
C LEU A 1012 -70.16 29.01 -48.62
N ARG A 1013 -68.92 28.88 -49.13
CA ARG A 1013 -68.57 29.02 -50.57
C ARG A 1013 -67.42 28.05 -50.93
N LYS A 1014 -67.55 27.10 -51.88
CA LYS A 1014 -66.52 26.01 -51.94
C LYS A 1014 -66.08 25.33 -53.24
N ASP A 1015 -66.88 25.23 -54.31
CA ASP A 1015 -66.68 24.12 -55.25
C ASP A 1015 -65.59 24.31 -56.33
N ALA A 1016 -65.25 25.54 -56.70
CA ALA A 1016 -64.41 25.84 -57.88
C ALA A 1016 -62.89 25.50 -57.78
N ILE A 1017 -62.43 24.84 -56.70
CA ILE A 1017 -61.01 24.85 -56.29
C ILE A 1017 -60.30 23.50 -56.46
N VAL A 1018 -61.01 22.38 -56.59
CA VAL A 1018 -60.41 21.03 -56.48
C VAL A 1018 -59.60 20.62 -57.71
N THR A 1019 -59.95 21.13 -58.90
CA THR A 1019 -59.43 20.66 -60.19
C THR A 1019 -57.94 20.93 -60.42
N SER A 1020 -57.36 21.95 -59.77
CA SER A 1020 -56.00 22.42 -60.03
C SER A 1020 -54.88 21.64 -59.31
N LEU A 1021 -55.20 20.82 -58.31
CA LEU A 1021 -54.21 20.27 -57.37
C LEU A 1021 -53.59 18.92 -57.78
N ARG A 1022 -54.15 18.18 -58.74
CA ARG A 1022 -53.71 16.79 -59.01
C ARG A 1022 -52.42 16.68 -59.83
N LYS A 1023 -52.13 17.66 -60.70
CA LYS A 1023 -51.05 17.60 -61.71
C LYS A 1023 -49.62 17.69 -61.15
N VAL A 1024 -49.45 17.87 -59.85
CA VAL A 1024 -48.14 18.23 -59.23
C VAL A 1024 -47.37 17.01 -58.69
N ILE A 1025 -48.04 15.86 -58.49
CA ILE A 1025 -47.48 14.73 -57.74
C ILE A 1025 -46.70 13.76 -58.65
N GLU A 1026 -47.16 13.53 -59.89
CA GLU A 1026 -46.62 12.50 -60.81
C GLU A 1026 -45.21 12.79 -61.36
N ASP A 1027 -44.68 14.01 -61.15
CA ASP A 1027 -43.30 14.36 -61.50
C ASP A 1027 -42.29 14.07 -60.37
N GLN A 1028 -42.72 13.93 -59.11
CA GLN A 1028 -41.79 13.84 -57.98
C GLN A 1028 -41.19 12.44 -57.73
N GLU A 1029 -41.90 11.35 -58.08
CA GLU A 1029 -41.37 9.99 -57.87
C GLU A 1029 -40.24 9.65 -58.85
N ARG A 1030 -40.26 10.25 -60.05
CA ARG A 1030 -39.33 9.97 -61.16
C ARG A 1030 -37.88 10.39 -60.88
N ASP A 1031 -37.66 11.29 -59.93
CA ASP A 1031 -36.33 11.76 -59.52
C ASP A 1031 -35.71 10.90 -58.41
N ILE A 1032 -36.50 10.15 -57.64
CA ILE A 1032 -35.97 9.32 -56.54
C ILE A 1032 -35.23 8.09 -57.08
N GLU A 1033 -35.70 7.53 -58.19
CA GLU A 1033 -35.15 6.30 -58.78
C GLU A 1033 -33.74 6.53 -59.39
N LYS A 1034 -33.56 7.64 -60.13
CA LYS A 1034 -32.25 8.11 -60.63
C LYS A 1034 -31.17 8.21 -59.54
N ASN A 1035 -31.56 8.62 -58.33
CA ASN A 1035 -30.60 8.81 -57.23
C ASN A 1035 -30.07 7.48 -56.66
N LYS A 1036 -30.79 6.36 -56.83
CA LYS A 1036 -30.23 5.02 -56.54
C LYS A 1036 -29.24 4.57 -57.60
N GLU A 1037 -29.51 4.85 -58.87
CA GLU A 1037 -28.62 4.49 -59.98
C GLU A 1037 -27.27 5.22 -59.88
N MET A 1038 -27.26 6.51 -59.51
CA MET A 1038 -26.02 7.24 -59.22
C MET A 1038 -25.18 6.60 -58.09
N LEU A 1039 -25.81 6.13 -57.01
CA LEU A 1039 -25.08 5.54 -55.88
C LEU A 1039 -24.44 4.19 -56.23
N ALA A 1040 -25.03 3.44 -57.17
CA ALA A 1040 -24.39 2.25 -57.73
C ALA A 1040 -23.19 2.62 -58.63
N PHE A 1041 -23.31 3.68 -59.43
CA PHE A 1041 -22.24 4.18 -60.31
C PHE A 1041 -20.99 4.62 -59.51
N TYR A 1042 -21.17 5.35 -58.40
CA TYR A 1042 -20.04 5.75 -57.54
C TYR A 1042 -19.35 4.56 -56.85
N GLY A 1043 -20.04 3.43 -56.66
CA GLY A 1043 -19.43 2.21 -56.10
C GLY A 1043 -18.41 1.53 -57.02
N MET A 1044 -18.54 1.71 -58.34
CA MET A 1044 -17.57 1.19 -59.32
C MET A 1044 -16.34 2.09 -59.53
N TYR A 1045 -16.42 3.37 -59.12
CA TYR A 1045 -15.42 4.40 -59.45
C TYR A 1045 -14.29 4.55 -58.40
N LEU A 1046 -14.19 3.63 -57.44
CA LEU A 1046 -13.24 3.66 -56.32
C LEU A 1046 -12.30 2.45 -56.27
N ASP A 1047 -12.38 1.54 -57.25
CA ASP A 1047 -11.58 0.30 -57.34
C ASP A 1047 -10.42 0.41 -58.36
N GLU A 1048 -10.29 1.56 -59.04
CA GLU A 1048 -9.20 1.90 -59.97
C GLU A 1048 -8.45 3.17 -59.53
N GLU A 1049 -7.15 3.24 -59.87
CA GLU A 1049 -6.23 4.40 -59.73
C GLU A 1049 -6.04 4.97 -58.30
N ASN A 1050 -4.96 4.70 -57.54
CA ASN A 1050 -3.55 4.46 -57.83
C ASN A 1050 -2.79 5.71 -58.37
N LYS A 1051 -1.88 6.28 -57.53
CA LYS A 1051 -0.85 7.34 -57.77
C LYS A 1051 -1.20 8.84 -57.51
N GLY A 1052 -0.76 9.35 -56.34
CA GLY A 1052 0.26 10.41 -56.24
C GLY A 1052 -0.05 11.94 -56.38
N TYR A 1053 0.05 12.66 -55.25
CA TYR A 1053 0.50 14.08 -55.11
C TYR A 1053 -0.46 15.24 -55.59
N PRO A 1054 -0.22 16.55 -55.25
CA PRO A 1054 -1.26 17.58 -54.94
C PRO A 1054 -1.17 18.84 -55.89
N PRO A 1055 -1.59 20.14 -55.62
CA PRO A 1055 -2.09 20.78 -54.38
C PRO A 1055 -3.13 21.98 -54.43
N THR A 1056 -3.66 22.31 -53.23
CA THR A 1056 -4.02 23.66 -52.65
C THR A 1056 -4.79 24.80 -53.38
N ILE A 1057 -5.93 25.23 -52.78
CA ILE A 1057 -6.28 26.63 -52.30
C ILE A 1057 -6.46 27.77 -53.38
N PRO A 1058 -7.11 28.98 -53.19
CA PRO A 1058 -8.15 29.54 -52.27
C PRO A 1058 -9.40 30.14 -53.02
N ILE A 1059 -10.25 30.95 -52.35
CA ILE A 1059 -10.51 32.40 -52.68
C ILE A 1059 -11.47 33.09 -51.65
N HIS A 1060 -11.40 34.43 -51.53
CA HIS A 1060 -12.09 35.29 -50.54
C HIS A 1060 -13.27 36.12 -51.20
N GLU A 1061 -13.85 37.24 -50.72
CA GLU A 1061 -13.64 38.14 -49.55
C GLU A 1061 -14.87 39.06 -49.28
N THR A 1062 -14.99 39.66 -48.08
CA THR A 1062 -15.42 41.08 -47.88
C THR A 1062 -15.23 41.58 -46.43
N PHE A 1063 -14.89 42.86 -46.26
CA PHE A 1063 -14.58 43.56 -44.99
C PHE A 1063 -15.67 44.64 -44.66
N SER A 1064 -15.81 45.24 -43.45
CA SER A 1064 -14.80 45.98 -42.66
C SER A 1064 -15.06 46.10 -41.13
N SER A 1065 -13.95 46.27 -40.39
CA SER A 1065 -13.66 46.89 -39.05
C SER A 1065 -14.76 47.54 -38.19
N GLU A 1066 -14.65 47.70 -36.86
CA GLU A 1066 -13.75 47.26 -35.73
C GLU A 1066 -14.56 47.53 -34.41
N ASP A 1067 -14.26 47.08 -33.17
CA ASP A 1067 -12.99 46.74 -32.49
C ASP A 1067 -13.22 45.79 -31.25
N SER A 1068 -12.16 45.17 -30.71
CA SER A 1068 -12.01 44.56 -29.36
C SER A 1068 -12.78 43.27 -28.93
N SER A 1069 -12.24 42.11 -29.33
CA SER A 1069 -12.02 40.83 -28.57
C SER A 1069 -13.10 40.12 -27.69
N SER A 1070 -13.28 38.82 -27.95
CA SER A 1070 -14.00 37.77 -27.16
C SER A 1070 -13.21 36.42 -27.26
N THR A 1071 -12.97 35.57 -26.25
CA THR A 1071 -13.78 34.61 -25.42
C THR A 1071 -14.12 33.21 -26.03
N TYR A 1072 -13.98 32.16 -25.18
CA TYR A 1072 -14.63 30.81 -25.16
C TYR A 1072 -14.21 29.58 -26.03
N SER A 1073 -13.65 28.55 -25.34
CA SER A 1073 -14.00 27.09 -25.27
C SER A 1073 -14.04 26.09 -26.47
N SER A 1074 -13.18 25.03 -26.42
CA SER A 1074 -13.41 23.53 -26.45
C SER A 1074 -14.36 22.83 -27.48
N PRO A 1075 -14.29 21.47 -27.72
CA PRO A 1075 -13.15 20.51 -27.75
C PRO A 1075 -13.20 19.37 -28.87
N GLU A 1076 -12.12 18.59 -28.98
CA GLU A 1076 -11.97 17.12 -29.32
C GLU A 1076 -12.34 16.41 -30.68
N MET A 1077 -11.39 15.53 -31.10
CA MET A 1077 -11.52 14.20 -31.81
C MET A 1077 -11.91 14.10 -33.31
N SER A 1078 -11.56 13.05 -34.11
CA SER A 1078 -10.85 11.73 -33.92
C SER A 1078 -10.44 11.03 -35.25
N VAL A 1079 -9.90 9.77 -35.16
CA VAL A 1079 -10.05 8.62 -36.14
C VAL A 1079 -9.08 8.58 -37.36
N ASN A 1080 -8.55 7.47 -37.95
CA ASN A 1080 -8.61 5.96 -37.99
C ASN A 1080 -7.20 5.46 -38.54
N LYS A 1081 -6.72 4.22 -38.87
CA LYS A 1081 -6.91 2.72 -38.77
C LYS A 1081 -5.62 2.05 -39.38
N SER A 1082 -5.30 0.74 -39.53
CA SER A 1082 -5.72 -0.62 -39.08
C SER A 1082 -4.59 -1.65 -39.45
N GLN A 1083 -4.78 -2.98 -39.27
CA GLN A 1083 -3.86 -4.09 -39.67
C GLN A 1083 -4.26 -4.72 -41.06
N SER A 1084 -3.71 -5.81 -41.65
CA SER A 1084 -2.78 -6.94 -41.31
C SER A 1084 -2.16 -7.52 -42.64
N PRO A 1085 -1.64 -8.77 -42.87
CA PRO A 1085 -1.27 -9.94 -42.02
C PRO A 1085 0.07 -10.72 -42.36
N ILE A 1086 0.40 -11.73 -41.53
CA ILE A 1086 1.02 -13.08 -41.77
C ILE A 1086 2.04 -13.31 -42.94
N LEU A 1087 3.29 -13.74 -42.63
CA LEU A 1087 3.82 -15.12 -42.87
C LEU A 1087 5.16 -15.41 -42.12
N GLU A 1088 5.36 -16.71 -41.83
CA GLU A 1088 6.51 -17.56 -41.40
C GLU A 1088 7.93 -17.06 -41.01
N SER A 1089 8.54 -17.95 -40.23
CA SER A 1089 9.89 -18.05 -39.65
C SER A 1089 11.11 -17.90 -40.58
N ILE A 1090 12.26 -17.53 -40.00
CA ILE A 1090 13.48 -18.38 -39.91
C ILE A 1090 14.50 -17.78 -38.90
N SER A 1091 15.51 -18.56 -38.53
CA SER A 1091 16.48 -18.32 -37.44
C SER A 1091 17.89 -17.87 -37.87
N LEU A 1092 18.70 -17.42 -36.89
CA LEU A 1092 20.19 -17.42 -36.79
C LEU A 1092 21.03 -16.21 -37.24
N SER A 1093 22.02 -15.92 -36.37
CA SER A 1093 23.40 -15.41 -36.63
C SER A 1093 23.68 -13.90 -36.78
N GLY A 1094 24.92 -13.51 -36.41
CA GLY A 1094 25.50 -12.15 -36.52
C GLY A 1094 25.16 -11.23 -35.32
N SER A 1095 25.97 -10.96 -34.28
CA SER A 1095 27.43 -10.76 -34.08
C SER A 1095 27.94 -9.33 -34.31
N ASN A 1096 28.29 -8.66 -33.21
CA ASN A 1096 29.23 -7.53 -33.03
C ASN A 1096 29.06 -6.26 -33.88
N HIS A 1097 28.87 -5.13 -33.21
CA HIS A 1097 29.91 -4.09 -33.15
C HIS A 1097 29.81 -3.28 -31.85
N SER A 1098 30.92 -2.68 -31.44
CA SER A 1098 31.06 -1.76 -30.32
C SER A 1098 31.40 -0.35 -30.83
N ASP A 1099 31.19 0.69 -30.00
CA ASP A 1099 32.26 1.54 -29.43
C ASP A 1099 31.68 2.77 -28.69
N ASP A 1100 32.39 3.19 -27.65
CA ASP A 1100 32.47 4.46 -26.90
C ASP A 1100 31.35 5.53 -26.94
N TYR A 1101 31.03 6.07 -25.75
CA TYR A 1101 30.99 7.52 -25.48
C TYR A 1101 31.11 7.83 -23.98
N ASP A 1102 31.96 8.80 -23.62
CA ASP A 1102 32.27 9.24 -22.24
C ASP A 1102 31.65 10.65 -21.93
N PRO A 1103 31.67 11.16 -20.69
CA PRO A 1103 30.70 12.15 -20.19
C PRO A 1103 31.09 13.64 -20.35
N ILE A 1104 30.13 14.52 -20.05
CA ILE A 1104 30.31 15.98 -19.92
C ILE A 1104 29.60 16.48 -18.63
N GLU A 1105 30.25 17.41 -17.91
CA GLU A 1105 29.74 18.06 -16.69
C GLU A 1105 28.63 19.10 -16.96
N PRO A 1106 28.13 19.78 -15.90
CA PRO A 1106 28.30 21.23 -15.93
C PRO A 1106 28.82 21.83 -14.61
N ASN A 1107 29.89 22.64 -14.72
CA ASN A 1107 30.43 23.48 -13.66
C ASN A 1107 30.06 24.96 -13.88
N ILE A 1108 29.41 25.61 -12.90
CA ILE A 1108 29.49 27.06 -12.67
C ILE A 1108 29.55 27.30 -11.15
N SER A 1109 30.55 28.06 -10.72
CA SER A 1109 30.84 28.41 -9.33
C SER A 1109 30.42 29.85 -8.97
N GLU A 1110 30.16 30.15 -7.69
CA GLU A 1110 31.11 30.94 -6.87
C GLU A 1110 30.60 31.24 -5.42
N ASN A 1111 31.55 31.13 -4.47
CA ASN A 1111 31.79 31.96 -3.28
C ASN A 1111 30.73 32.13 -2.14
N LEU A 1112 31.12 31.65 -0.94
CA LEU A 1112 31.29 32.38 0.35
C LEU A 1112 30.12 33.28 0.85
N ASP A 1113 29.70 33.28 2.13
CA ASP A 1113 30.45 32.94 3.35
C ASP A 1113 29.55 32.82 4.63
N ILE A 1114 30.09 32.18 5.68
CA ILE A 1114 29.86 32.44 7.13
C ILE A 1114 28.47 32.26 7.82
N ASN A 1115 28.53 31.80 9.09
CA ASN A 1115 27.55 31.83 10.21
C ASN A 1115 26.45 30.75 10.37
N THR A 1116 26.75 29.86 11.34
CA THR A 1116 25.88 29.35 12.44
C THR A 1116 24.89 30.39 13.03
N PRO A 1117 23.79 29.99 13.71
CA PRO A 1117 23.64 28.76 14.51
C PRO A 1117 22.54 27.77 14.08
#